data_AF-A0A8T0R0M5-F1
#
_entry.id   AF-A0A8T0R0M5-F1
#
_cell.length_a   1.000
_cell.length_b   1.000
_cell.length_c   1.000
_cell.angle_alpha   90.00
_cell.angle_beta   90.00
_cell.angle_gamma   90.00
#
_symmetry.space_group_name_H-M   'P 1'
#
loop_
_entity.id
_entity.type
_entity.pdbx_description
1 polymer ?
#
loop_
_entity_poly.entity_id
_entity_poly.type
_entity_poly.pdbx_seq_one_letter_code
_entity_poly.pdbx_strand_id
1 'polypeptide(L)'
;MDTPAAPSRGPASFVTQANALLRKNLCFQKRNLKTNVGITLFPVLLCVILVLIQGVIDRELDKPKYRCGCACVDPGPAAAGDVCRRTECGAQHSTLDQVGSCPIPSPTPWPALVQLPRPESRAVRTDGQPFDGLPDPTCRGTSTCPATVLFTGNNRSLAQSLSGELFPSLTSSFNITDYLDALSKIVAGSDTWTWTTQSIEPVFIPGKTLYLVQPRCISNLSQTVSSNAGAIPLQLNVDCVQGLSLWRESASIVNDELFKGYRQQGGGGVGGKTNEFVAGYDFLNTNRNGLEINIWYNSTYSNNTAYVPIALLRVPRLVNTASNAYIKFLRGSGVDMLLEYVKEMPKVGTKPNFDLSSLLGPLFFTWIIELLFPVILTYLVYEKQQKLKIMMKMHGLKDGPYWLISYAYFFALSATYMILFLIFGSLIGLHFFRRNAYSIQIVFYFIYINLQIALAFFVASFFSAVKIATVVGYIYVFGSGLLGDFLLRFFVEDTSFPNGWIVVMEIIPGFSLYRGLYEFGQYAFAGNAMGADGMKWANLDDPHNGMRGVLIIMVVEWAILLPLAFYVDQVSSLGGGFQKNSLFFLQCFKKRSLSLRRYSFGRQGSKVVVEMDNPDAAQEREVVEQLLLEPIANQAILSDNLRKVYHGKDGNPDKLAVRGLSLAIPKGQCFGMLGPNGAGKTSFISMMIGLVPPTSGTAYIHGMDIKTDMDAIYANMGVCPQHDLLWETLTGREHLLFYGRLKNLKGTELLKAVDDSLKSVNLFHGGVGDKQVGKYSGGMKRRLSVAISLIGDPKVVFMDEPSTGLDPASRNNLWSVVKEAKKNRAIILTTHSMEEAEVLCDRLGIFVDGGFQCIGNPKELPKQELKIADVFHAVESAKSRFSIYAWGLVDTTMEDVFIKVAKGAQAFSVVA
;
A
#
# COMPACT_ATOMS: atom_id res chain seq x y z
N MET A 1 -58.23 -16.87 25.55
CA MET A 1 -57.27 -17.86 25.01
C MET A 1 -55.93 -17.16 24.88
N ASP A 2 -55.12 -17.23 25.93
CA ASP A 2 -53.77 -16.67 25.93
C ASP A 2 -52.87 -17.58 25.08
N THR A 3 -52.51 -17.13 23.88
CA THR A 3 -51.43 -17.76 23.12
C THR A 3 -50.15 -17.68 23.94
N PRO A 4 -49.46 -18.81 24.22
CA PRO A 4 -48.25 -18.78 25.02
C PRO A 4 -47.19 -17.91 24.31
N ALA A 5 -46.62 -16.97 25.05
CA ALA A 5 -45.53 -16.12 24.56
C ALA A 5 -44.39 -17.00 24.06
N ALA A 6 -43.98 -16.80 22.79
CA ALA A 6 -42.88 -17.54 22.20
C ALA A 6 -41.60 -17.33 23.06
N PRO A 7 -40.83 -18.39 23.36
CA PRO A 7 -39.61 -18.27 24.15
C PRO A 7 -38.66 -17.28 23.49
N SER A 8 -38.08 -16.38 24.30
CA SER A 8 -37.19 -15.32 23.79
C SER A 8 -36.04 -15.94 23.00
N ARG A 9 -35.96 -15.64 21.70
CA ARG A 9 -34.95 -16.21 20.82
C ARG A 9 -33.56 -15.73 21.29
N GLY A 10 -32.68 -16.68 21.60
CA GLY A 10 -31.30 -16.39 21.97
C GLY A 10 -30.52 -15.70 20.83
N PRO A 11 -29.38 -15.04 21.15
CA PRO A 11 -28.58 -14.33 20.16
C PRO A 11 -28.14 -15.25 19.03
N ALA A 12 -28.09 -14.71 17.80
CA ALA A 12 -27.65 -15.49 16.64
C ALA A 12 -26.21 -16.00 16.82
N SER A 13 -25.98 -17.26 16.46
CA SER A 13 -24.65 -17.86 16.48
C SER A 13 -23.70 -17.17 15.48
N PHE A 14 -22.40 -17.26 15.73
CA PHE A 14 -21.35 -16.76 14.82
C PHE A 14 -21.57 -17.26 13.37
N VAL A 15 -21.88 -18.55 13.21
CA VAL A 15 -22.12 -19.17 11.90
C VAL A 15 -23.39 -18.64 11.24
N THR A 16 -24.46 -18.40 12.01
CA THR A 16 -25.70 -17.81 11.48
C THR A 16 -25.44 -16.40 10.94
N GLN A 17 -24.76 -15.56 11.73
CA GLN A 17 -24.37 -14.21 11.32
C GLN A 17 -23.48 -14.26 10.10
N ALA A 18 -22.55 -15.22 10.06
CA ALA A 18 -21.61 -15.33 8.96
C ALA A 18 -22.28 -15.75 7.64
N ASN A 19 -23.17 -16.72 7.69
CA ASN A 19 -23.97 -17.13 6.55
C ASN A 19 -24.89 -16.00 6.05
N ALA A 20 -25.45 -15.19 6.94
CA ALA A 20 -26.27 -14.04 6.57
C ALA A 20 -25.48 -13.01 5.76
N LEU A 21 -24.28 -12.66 6.22
CA LEU A 21 -23.43 -11.67 5.57
C LEU A 21 -22.81 -12.20 4.27
N LEU A 22 -22.42 -13.49 4.24
CA LEU A 22 -21.98 -14.17 3.02
C LEU A 22 -23.06 -14.10 1.93
N ARG A 23 -24.31 -14.44 2.26
CA ARG A 23 -25.44 -14.39 1.30
C ARG A 23 -25.72 -12.98 0.81
N LYS A 24 -25.66 -11.98 1.70
CA LYS A 24 -25.79 -10.57 1.32
C LYS A 24 -24.68 -10.17 0.34
N ASN A 25 -23.43 -10.53 0.62
CA ASN A 25 -22.30 -10.24 -0.25
C ASN A 25 -22.44 -10.95 -1.60
N LEU A 26 -22.85 -12.24 -1.63
CA LEU A 26 -23.11 -12.97 -2.87
C LEU A 26 -24.21 -12.32 -3.74
N CYS A 27 -25.32 -11.89 -3.13
CA CYS A 27 -26.37 -11.17 -3.88
C CYS A 27 -25.85 -9.85 -4.45
N PHE A 28 -25.10 -9.09 -3.66
CA PHE A 28 -24.46 -7.85 -4.10
C PHE A 28 -23.51 -8.11 -5.29
N GLN A 29 -22.70 -9.17 -5.23
CA GLN A 29 -21.77 -9.52 -6.31
C GLN A 29 -22.44 -10.01 -7.58
N LYS A 30 -23.49 -10.84 -7.46
CA LYS A 30 -24.24 -11.34 -8.62
C LYS A 30 -24.77 -10.18 -9.47
N ARG A 31 -25.14 -9.06 -8.84
CA ARG A 31 -25.61 -7.85 -9.53
C ARG A 31 -24.49 -7.01 -10.12
N ASN A 32 -23.33 -7.00 -9.48
CA ASN A 32 -22.12 -6.32 -9.97
C ASN A 32 -21.24 -7.23 -10.84
N LEU A 33 -21.79 -8.33 -11.37
CA LEU A 33 -21.03 -9.32 -12.13
C LEU A 33 -20.30 -8.70 -13.33
N LYS A 34 -20.94 -7.76 -14.07
CA LYS A 34 -20.29 -7.07 -15.20
C LYS A 34 -19.05 -6.30 -14.75
N THR A 35 -19.15 -5.58 -13.64
CA THR A 35 -18.04 -4.83 -13.07
C THR A 35 -16.94 -5.76 -12.59
N ASN A 36 -17.29 -6.83 -11.87
CA ASN A 36 -16.32 -7.82 -11.40
C ASN A 36 -15.61 -8.51 -12.56
N VAL A 37 -16.35 -8.93 -13.59
CA VAL A 37 -15.81 -9.52 -14.82
C VAL A 37 -14.88 -8.53 -15.53
N GLY A 38 -15.28 -7.26 -15.64
CA GLY A 38 -14.43 -6.20 -16.21
C GLY A 38 -13.13 -6.01 -15.45
N ILE A 39 -13.18 -5.96 -14.11
CA ILE A 39 -11.98 -5.88 -13.25
C ILE A 39 -11.10 -7.10 -13.47
N THR A 40 -11.65 -8.31 -13.46
CA THR A 40 -10.87 -9.56 -13.64
C THR A 40 -10.33 -9.75 -15.06
N LEU A 41 -10.91 -9.14 -16.08
CA LEU A 41 -10.44 -9.20 -17.47
C LEU A 41 -9.39 -8.13 -17.80
N PHE A 42 -9.26 -7.08 -16.98
CA PHE A 42 -8.32 -6.00 -17.21
C PHE A 42 -6.84 -6.47 -17.32
N PRO A 43 -6.33 -7.38 -16.47
CA PRO A 43 -4.99 -7.94 -16.62
C PRO A 43 -4.76 -8.64 -17.97
N VAL A 44 -5.80 -9.31 -18.48
CA VAL A 44 -5.73 -10.03 -19.75
C VAL A 44 -5.52 -9.04 -20.89
N LEU A 45 -6.29 -7.94 -20.90
CA LEU A 45 -6.13 -6.88 -21.90
C LEU A 45 -4.69 -6.32 -21.88
N LEU A 46 -4.14 -6.07 -20.70
CA LEU A 46 -2.80 -5.49 -20.59
C LEU A 46 -1.69 -6.49 -20.98
N CYS A 47 -1.83 -7.77 -20.63
CA CYS A 47 -0.94 -8.83 -21.11
C CYS A 47 -0.97 -8.96 -22.64
N VAL A 48 -2.17 -8.88 -23.25
CA VAL A 48 -2.31 -8.90 -24.71
C VAL A 48 -1.61 -7.69 -25.35
N ILE A 49 -1.76 -6.49 -24.77
CA ILE A 49 -1.05 -5.30 -25.25
C ILE A 49 0.47 -5.49 -25.20
N LEU A 50 1.01 -6.01 -24.09
CA LEU A 50 2.45 -6.28 -23.96
C LEU A 50 2.96 -7.22 -25.05
N VAL A 51 2.18 -8.24 -25.41
CA VAL A 51 2.53 -9.21 -26.46
C VAL A 51 2.47 -8.61 -27.84
N LEU A 52 1.48 -7.76 -28.11
CA LEU A 52 1.39 -7.04 -29.37
C LEU A 52 2.61 -6.13 -29.54
N ILE A 53 3.02 -5.42 -28.48
CA ILE A 53 4.23 -4.59 -28.49
C ILE A 53 5.48 -5.46 -28.69
N GLN A 54 5.59 -6.58 -27.96
CA GLN A 54 6.68 -7.55 -28.12
C GLN A 54 6.77 -8.05 -29.57
N GLY A 55 5.65 -8.41 -30.19
CA GLY A 55 5.61 -8.87 -31.58
C GLY A 55 6.01 -7.79 -32.59
N VAL A 56 5.72 -6.51 -32.31
CA VAL A 56 6.22 -5.39 -33.11
C VAL A 56 7.73 -5.26 -32.98
N ILE A 57 8.27 -5.37 -31.77
CA ILE A 57 9.71 -5.30 -31.48
C ILE A 57 10.45 -6.48 -32.15
N ASP A 58 9.95 -7.70 -31.99
CA ASP A 58 10.55 -8.89 -32.59
C ASP A 58 10.60 -8.78 -34.12
N ARG A 59 9.54 -8.25 -34.74
CA ARG A 59 9.51 -8.01 -36.19
C ARG A 59 10.52 -6.95 -36.64
N GLU A 60 10.78 -5.94 -35.82
CA GLU A 60 11.81 -4.93 -36.07
C GLU A 60 13.23 -5.50 -35.91
N LEU A 61 13.45 -6.32 -34.89
CA LEU A 61 14.74 -6.99 -34.62
C LEU A 61 15.05 -8.11 -35.61
N ASP A 62 14.05 -8.69 -36.26
CA ASP A 62 14.23 -9.71 -37.29
C ASP A 62 14.70 -9.16 -38.65
N LYS A 63 14.84 -7.83 -38.79
CA LYS A 63 15.36 -7.20 -40.01
C LYS A 63 16.80 -7.64 -40.32
N PRO A 64 17.19 -7.73 -41.61
CA PRO A 64 18.53 -8.19 -42.03
C PRO A 64 19.69 -7.41 -41.39
N LYS A 65 19.46 -6.15 -41.03
CA LYS A 65 20.44 -5.29 -40.35
C LYS A 65 20.95 -5.86 -39.02
N TYR A 66 20.14 -6.66 -38.33
CA TYR A 66 20.45 -7.21 -37.01
C TYR A 66 20.83 -8.69 -37.02
N ARG A 67 20.90 -9.30 -38.22
CA ARG A 67 21.32 -10.70 -38.42
C ARG A 67 22.76 -10.73 -38.92
N CYS A 68 23.45 -11.82 -38.57
CA CYS A 68 24.78 -12.07 -39.14
C CYS A 68 24.68 -12.15 -40.68
N GLY A 69 25.58 -11.46 -41.37
CA GLY A 69 25.69 -11.48 -42.82
C GLY A 69 26.17 -12.86 -43.30
N CYS A 70 25.59 -13.31 -44.40
CA CYS A 70 25.90 -14.59 -45.03
C CYS A 70 26.25 -14.38 -46.49
N ALA A 71 27.32 -15.03 -46.95
CA ALA A 71 27.69 -15.07 -48.37
C ALA A 71 27.41 -16.46 -48.94
N CYS A 72 27.06 -16.51 -50.23
CA CYS A 72 26.97 -17.76 -50.95
C CYS A 72 28.36 -18.22 -51.37
N VAL A 73 28.80 -19.37 -50.87
CA VAL A 73 30.12 -19.94 -51.19
C VAL A 73 30.03 -20.91 -52.37
N ASP A 74 28.89 -21.60 -52.53
CA ASP A 74 28.62 -22.48 -53.68
C ASP A 74 27.33 -22.05 -54.43
N PRO A 75 27.44 -21.23 -55.50
CA PRO A 75 26.31 -20.91 -56.36
C PRO A 75 25.92 -22.14 -57.21
N GLY A 76 24.62 -22.44 -57.29
CA GLY A 76 24.09 -23.50 -58.16
C GLY A 76 24.19 -23.16 -59.66
N PRO A 77 24.01 -24.14 -60.56
CA PRO A 77 24.06 -23.90 -62.01
C PRO A 77 22.96 -22.91 -62.45
N ALA A 78 23.33 -21.94 -63.27
CA ALA A 78 22.55 -20.75 -63.64
C ALA A 78 21.17 -21.01 -64.29
N ALA A 79 20.86 -22.24 -64.68
CA ALA A 79 19.60 -22.61 -65.32
C ALA A 79 18.39 -22.73 -64.35
N ALA A 80 18.63 -22.72 -63.03
CA ALA A 80 17.58 -22.74 -62.01
C ALA A 80 17.81 -21.58 -61.03
N GLY A 81 17.41 -20.38 -61.44
CA GLY A 81 17.54 -19.08 -60.76
C GLY A 81 18.24 -19.07 -59.40
N ASP A 82 19.49 -18.59 -59.34
CA ASP A 82 20.26 -18.17 -58.16
C ASP A 82 19.94 -18.87 -56.81
N VAL A 83 19.80 -20.20 -56.80
CA VAL A 83 19.71 -20.96 -55.56
C VAL A 83 21.12 -21.27 -55.06
N CYS A 84 21.51 -20.59 -53.98
CA CYS A 84 22.77 -20.89 -53.28
C CYS A 84 22.71 -22.28 -52.62
N ARG A 85 23.64 -23.18 -52.95
CA ARG A 85 23.70 -24.53 -52.34
C ARG A 85 24.32 -24.52 -50.95
N ARG A 86 25.29 -23.63 -50.72
CA ARG A 86 25.98 -23.50 -49.43
C ARG A 86 26.21 -22.03 -49.09
N THR A 87 25.55 -21.60 -48.02
CA THR A 87 25.73 -20.27 -47.43
C THR A 87 26.63 -20.37 -46.21
N GLU A 88 27.64 -19.51 -46.13
CA GLU A 88 28.47 -19.36 -44.93
C GLU A 88 28.22 -17.99 -44.31
N CYS A 89 27.88 -18.00 -43.02
CA CYS A 89 27.58 -16.81 -42.24
C CYS A 89 28.73 -16.55 -41.27
N GLY A 90 29.22 -15.31 -41.23
CA GLY A 90 30.34 -14.95 -40.37
C GLY A 90 30.61 -13.46 -40.35
N ALA A 91 31.40 -13.01 -39.38
CA ALA A 91 31.78 -11.61 -39.23
C ALA A 91 32.43 -11.04 -40.51
N GLN A 92 33.16 -11.87 -41.26
CA GLN A 92 33.80 -11.53 -42.54
C GLN A 92 32.82 -11.15 -43.67
N HIS A 93 31.55 -11.57 -43.58
CA HIS A 93 30.50 -11.27 -44.56
C HIS A 93 29.45 -10.29 -44.00
N SER A 94 29.75 -9.64 -42.88
CA SER A 94 28.81 -8.83 -42.10
C SER A 94 29.24 -7.35 -42.09
N THR A 95 28.28 -6.44 -42.09
CA THR A 95 28.55 -5.01 -41.83
C THR A 95 28.80 -4.76 -40.35
N LEU A 96 29.36 -3.59 -39.99
CA LEU A 96 29.68 -3.23 -38.59
C LEU A 96 28.48 -3.41 -37.64
N ASP A 97 27.27 -3.12 -38.12
CA ASP A 97 26.02 -3.29 -37.36
C ASP A 97 25.60 -4.76 -37.18
N GLN A 98 26.02 -5.66 -38.08
CA GLN A 98 25.67 -7.08 -38.09
C GLN A 98 26.66 -7.97 -37.32
N VAL A 99 27.92 -7.55 -37.22
CA VAL A 99 29.02 -8.33 -36.60
C VAL A 99 28.70 -8.73 -35.16
N GLY A 100 27.99 -7.89 -34.41
CA GLY A 100 27.60 -8.17 -33.02
C GLY A 100 26.74 -9.43 -32.84
N SER A 101 25.99 -9.83 -33.86
CA SER A 101 25.09 -10.99 -33.86
C SER A 101 25.74 -12.27 -34.42
N CYS A 102 26.97 -12.19 -34.91
CA CYS A 102 27.66 -13.32 -35.54
C CYS A 102 28.30 -14.30 -34.55
N PRO A 103 28.41 -15.58 -34.92
CA PRO A 103 29.26 -16.52 -34.20
C PRO A 103 30.74 -16.15 -34.39
N ILE A 104 31.50 -16.21 -33.30
CA ILE A 104 32.96 -16.03 -33.27
C ILE A 104 33.55 -17.28 -32.59
N PRO A 105 33.73 -18.39 -33.34
CA PRO A 105 34.21 -19.65 -32.78
C PRO A 105 35.69 -19.59 -32.35
N SER A 106 36.49 -18.73 -32.99
CA SER A 106 37.91 -18.53 -32.68
C SER A 106 38.22 -17.02 -32.57
N PRO A 107 38.06 -16.43 -31.38
CA PRO A 107 38.39 -15.03 -31.14
C PRO A 107 39.89 -14.74 -31.37
N THR A 108 40.20 -13.55 -31.90
CA THR A 108 41.58 -13.11 -32.15
C THR A 108 42.33 -12.91 -30.83
N PRO A 109 43.55 -13.43 -30.67
CA PRO A 109 44.39 -13.13 -29.51
C PRO A 109 44.95 -11.70 -29.59
N TRP A 110 44.76 -10.92 -28.54
CA TRP A 110 45.27 -9.55 -28.43
C TRP A 110 46.34 -9.45 -27.34
N PRO A 111 47.41 -8.67 -27.51
CA PRO A 111 48.42 -8.53 -26.46
C PRO A 111 47.82 -7.87 -25.22
N ALA A 112 48.32 -8.23 -24.04
CA ALA A 112 47.87 -7.63 -22.79
C ALA A 112 48.38 -6.18 -22.68
N LEU A 113 47.47 -5.22 -22.68
CA LEU A 113 47.80 -3.80 -22.60
C LEU A 113 47.56 -3.23 -21.20
N VAL A 114 48.20 -2.10 -20.90
CA VAL A 114 47.89 -1.22 -19.76
C VAL A 114 47.10 0.00 -20.23
N GLN A 115 46.11 0.44 -19.45
CA GLN A 115 45.43 1.71 -19.70
C GLN A 115 46.37 2.87 -19.34
N LEU A 116 46.73 3.69 -20.32
CA LEU A 116 47.54 4.88 -20.11
C LEU A 116 46.66 6.15 -20.10
N PRO A 117 46.98 7.13 -19.25
CA PRO A 117 46.40 8.45 -19.39
C PRO A 117 46.86 9.14 -20.67
N ARG A 118 45.97 9.95 -21.24
CA ARG A 118 46.30 10.81 -22.38
C ARG A 118 47.45 11.75 -22.04
N PRO A 119 48.32 12.12 -23.00
CA PRO A 119 49.46 13.00 -22.76
C PRO A 119 49.11 14.30 -22.01
N GLU A 120 47.93 14.88 -22.31
CA GLU A 120 47.39 16.09 -21.69
C GLU A 120 46.96 15.93 -20.22
N SER A 121 46.70 14.70 -19.78
CA SER A 121 46.16 14.36 -18.46
C SER A 121 47.17 13.64 -17.55
N ARG A 122 48.35 13.23 -18.05
CA ARG A 122 49.38 12.52 -17.25
C ARG A 122 49.83 13.33 -16.04
N ALA A 123 50.00 12.69 -14.89
CA ALA A 123 50.34 13.34 -13.63
C ALA A 123 51.59 14.22 -13.70
N VAL A 124 51.44 15.48 -13.27
CA VAL A 124 52.50 16.50 -13.15
C VAL A 124 52.39 17.19 -11.80
N ARG A 125 53.44 17.90 -11.39
CA ARG A 125 53.41 18.70 -10.16
C ARG A 125 52.37 19.82 -10.26
N THR A 126 51.44 19.88 -9.31
CA THR A 126 50.38 20.92 -9.23
C THR A 126 50.20 21.40 -7.79
N ASP A 127 49.54 22.54 -7.60
CA ASP A 127 49.29 23.12 -6.27
C ASP A 127 48.45 22.19 -5.37
N GLY A 128 47.60 21.35 -5.96
CA GLY A 128 46.80 20.34 -5.24
C GLY A 128 47.52 19.00 -4.98
N GLN A 129 48.67 18.76 -5.62
CA GLN A 129 49.50 17.57 -5.48
C GLN A 129 51.00 17.95 -5.54
N PRO A 130 51.54 18.56 -4.47
CA PRO A 130 52.88 19.15 -4.46
C PRO A 130 54.00 18.12 -4.17
N PHE A 131 53.75 16.82 -4.36
CA PHE A 131 54.66 15.76 -3.97
C PHE A 131 55.94 15.72 -4.83
N ASP A 132 57.06 15.42 -4.17
CA ASP A 132 58.37 15.30 -4.81
C ASP A 132 58.42 14.12 -5.82
N GLY A 133 59.14 14.33 -6.92
CA GLY A 133 59.36 13.33 -7.97
C GLY A 133 58.40 13.39 -9.16
N LEU A 134 57.36 14.23 -9.14
CA LEU A 134 56.52 14.48 -10.30
C LEU A 134 57.19 15.42 -11.33
N PRO A 135 56.96 15.22 -12.64
CA PRO A 135 57.52 16.05 -13.70
C PRO A 135 56.90 17.45 -13.73
N ASP A 136 57.59 18.39 -14.38
CA ASP A 136 57.13 19.76 -14.56
C ASP A 136 55.91 19.83 -15.52
N PRO A 137 54.89 20.66 -15.24
CA PRO A 137 53.68 20.75 -16.07
C PRO A 137 53.92 21.09 -17.55
N THR A 138 55.06 21.69 -17.90
CA THR A 138 55.44 21.98 -19.29
C THR A 138 55.54 20.72 -20.17
N CYS A 139 55.78 19.53 -19.58
CA CYS A 139 55.86 18.28 -20.33
C CYS A 139 54.55 17.89 -21.04
N ARG A 140 53.40 18.43 -20.58
CA ARG A 140 52.09 18.15 -21.21
C ARG A 140 51.99 18.81 -22.57
N GLY A 141 52.48 20.05 -22.69
CA GLY A 141 52.49 20.80 -23.94
C GLY A 141 53.39 20.17 -25.00
N THR A 142 54.45 19.46 -24.58
CA THR A 142 55.36 18.74 -25.47
C THR A 142 55.02 17.25 -25.63
N SER A 143 53.96 16.75 -24.97
CA SER A 143 53.58 15.32 -24.93
C SER A 143 54.67 14.36 -24.41
N THR A 144 55.63 14.88 -23.65
CA THR A 144 56.79 14.11 -23.13
C THR A 144 56.59 13.61 -21.69
N CYS A 145 55.46 13.92 -21.05
CA CYS A 145 55.24 13.51 -19.66
C CYS A 145 55.31 11.98 -19.50
N PRO A 146 56.02 11.47 -18.47
CA PRO A 146 56.07 10.06 -18.17
C PRO A 146 54.70 9.49 -17.75
N ALA A 147 54.53 8.20 -18.00
CA ALA A 147 53.46 7.39 -17.48
C ALA A 147 53.80 6.97 -16.04
N THR A 148 53.21 7.65 -15.07
CA THR A 148 53.55 7.49 -13.65
C THR A 148 52.72 6.41 -12.97
N VAL A 149 53.38 5.51 -12.24
CA VAL A 149 52.78 4.56 -11.29
C VAL A 149 53.21 4.92 -9.86
N LEU A 150 52.28 4.80 -8.92
CA LEU A 150 52.57 4.96 -7.50
C LEU A 150 52.83 3.60 -6.88
N PHE A 151 53.75 3.51 -5.92
CA PHE A 151 53.96 2.27 -5.18
C PHE A 151 54.29 2.48 -3.70
N THR A 152 53.92 1.50 -2.89
CA THR A 152 54.19 1.44 -1.45
C THR A 152 54.37 -0.03 -1.00
N GLY A 153 54.70 -0.24 0.26
CA GLY A 153 54.80 -1.58 0.87
C GLY A 153 55.49 -1.54 2.23
N ASN A 154 55.37 -2.61 3.03
CA ASN A 154 55.91 -2.60 4.39
C ASN A 154 57.45 -2.64 4.43
N ASN A 155 58.08 -3.24 3.42
CA ASN A 155 59.54 -3.20 3.24
C ASN A 155 59.91 -2.31 2.04
N ARG A 156 60.33 -1.08 2.34
CA ARG A 156 60.72 -0.08 1.34
C ARG A 156 61.81 -0.55 0.39
N SER A 157 62.84 -1.22 0.89
CA SER A 157 63.98 -1.67 0.06
C SER A 157 63.55 -2.73 -0.97
N LEU A 158 62.72 -3.68 -0.54
CA LEU A 158 62.18 -4.72 -1.40
C LEU A 158 61.19 -4.13 -2.41
N ALA A 159 60.26 -3.28 -1.96
CA ALA A 159 59.31 -2.60 -2.83
C ALA A 159 60.00 -1.72 -3.88
N GLN A 160 61.09 -1.03 -3.53
CA GLN A 160 61.91 -0.27 -4.48
C GLN A 160 62.57 -1.18 -5.51
N SER A 161 63.14 -2.31 -5.08
CA SER A 161 63.70 -3.31 -6.02
C SER A 161 62.65 -3.86 -6.98
N LEU A 162 61.44 -4.17 -6.49
CA LEU A 162 60.34 -4.64 -7.33
C LEU A 162 59.84 -3.54 -8.28
N SER A 163 59.75 -2.29 -7.81
CA SER A 163 59.28 -1.17 -8.61
C SER A 163 60.19 -0.82 -9.79
N GLY A 164 61.50 -1.10 -9.66
CA GLY A 164 62.49 -0.90 -10.72
C GLY A 164 62.31 -1.87 -11.89
N GLU A 165 61.71 -3.03 -11.63
CA GLU A 165 61.46 -4.09 -12.63
C GLU A 165 60.04 -4.02 -13.24
N LEU A 166 59.20 -3.07 -12.82
CA LEU A 166 57.85 -2.89 -13.37
C LEU A 166 57.84 -2.50 -14.85
N PHE A 167 58.87 -1.76 -15.28
CA PHE A 167 59.06 -1.36 -16.67
C PHE A 167 60.39 -1.92 -17.17
N PRO A 168 60.41 -3.03 -17.92
CA PRO A 168 61.64 -3.59 -18.46
C PRO A 168 62.19 -2.71 -19.60
N SER A 169 63.52 -2.63 -19.73
CA SER A 169 64.18 -1.96 -20.85
C SER A 169 64.30 -2.89 -22.05
N LEU A 170 64.12 -2.36 -23.26
CA LEU A 170 64.33 -3.11 -24.50
C LEU A 170 65.80 -3.04 -24.89
N THR A 171 66.47 -4.19 -25.01
CA THR A 171 67.91 -4.30 -25.30
C THR A 171 68.24 -4.63 -26.76
N SER A 172 67.25 -5.05 -27.56
CA SER A 172 67.41 -5.43 -28.98
C SER A 172 66.44 -4.69 -29.91
N SER A 173 66.74 -4.68 -31.22
CA SER A 173 65.82 -4.16 -32.24
C SER A 173 64.48 -4.92 -32.19
N PHE A 174 63.38 -4.18 -32.23
CA PHE A 174 62.03 -4.71 -32.21
C PHE A 174 61.76 -5.40 -33.57
N ASN A 175 61.86 -6.74 -33.61
CA ASN A 175 61.65 -7.52 -34.83
C ASN A 175 60.24 -8.13 -34.80
N ILE A 176 59.41 -7.82 -35.79
CA ILE A 176 57.93 -7.90 -35.69
C ILE A 176 57.36 -9.10 -36.45
N THR A 177 58.16 -10.16 -36.62
CA THR A 177 57.67 -11.40 -37.23
C THR A 177 56.64 -12.10 -36.35
N ASP A 178 56.71 -11.93 -35.02
CA ASP A 178 55.66 -12.31 -34.07
C ASP A 178 55.45 -11.18 -33.04
N TYR A 179 54.46 -10.33 -33.29
CA TYR A 179 54.17 -9.16 -32.45
C TYR A 179 53.68 -9.55 -31.04
N LEU A 180 53.09 -10.74 -30.85
CA LEU A 180 52.55 -11.17 -29.56
C LEU A 180 53.69 -11.53 -28.61
N ASP A 181 54.67 -12.32 -29.06
CA ASP A 181 55.87 -12.62 -28.28
C ASP A 181 56.66 -11.35 -27.93
N ALA A 182 56.84 -10.46 -28.91
CA ALA A 182 57.56 -9.21 -28.71
C ALA A 182 56.89 -8.29 -27.67
N LEU A 183 55.56 -8.11 -27.76
CA LEU A 183 54.80 -7.29 -26.81
C LEU A 183 54.59 -7.98 -25.46
N SER A 184 54.76 -9.30 -25.36
CA SER A 184 54.70 -10.00 -24.06
C SER A 184 55.88 -9.62 -23.15
N LYS A 185 57.05 -9.35 -23.73
CA LYS A 185 58.32 -9.05 -23.05
C LYS A 185 58.47 -7.59 -22.63
N ILE A 186 57.63 -6.68 -23.14
CA ILE A 186 57.66 -5.24 -22.85
C ILE A 186 56.30 -4.71 -22.42
N VAL A 187 56.24 -3.74 -21.52
CA VAL A 187 54.95 -3.15 -21.12
C VAL A 187 54.38 -2.30 -22.25
N ALA A 188 53.35 -2.81 -22.92
CA ALA A 188 52.58 -2.07 -23.91
C ALA A 188 51.32 -1.49 -23.27
N GLY A 189 50.93 -0.30 -23.73
CA GLY A 189 49.73 0.38 -23.25
C GLY A 189 49.11 1.29 -24.29
N SER A 190 47.91 1.78 -23.99
CA SER A 190 47.16 2.66 -24.89
C SER A 190 46.28 3.62 -24.09
N ASP A 191 46.06 4.80 -24.67
CA ASP A 191 45.18 5.85 -24.14
C ASP A 191 43.75 5.79 -24.72
N THR A 192 43.45 4.79 -25.56
CA THR A 192 42.10 4.61 -26.09
C THR A 192 41.13 4.17 -25.00
N TRP A 193 39.87 4.53 -25.19
CA TRP A 193 38.76 3.96 -24.40
C TRP A 193 38.58 2.49 -24.75
N THR A 194 38.25 1.68 -23.75
CA THR A 194 37.97 0.26 -23.93
C THR A 194 36.52 0.04 -24.36
N TRP A 195 36.24 -1.13 -24.93
CA TRP A 195 34.89 -1.54 -25.33
C TRP A 195 34.33 -2.60 -24.38
N THR A 196 33.06 -2.93 -24.55
CA THR A 196 32.33 -3.93 -23.75
C THR A 196 32.64 -5.38 -24.15
N THR A 197 33.38 -5.57 -25.25
CA THR A 197 33.85 -6.88 -25.75
C THR A 197 35.32 -6.78 -26.12
N GLN A 198 36.01 -7.92 -26.15
CA GLN A 198 37.43 -8.02 -26.55
C GLN A 198 37.57 -8.56 -27.98
N SER A 199 36.47 -8.56 -28.74
CA SER A 199 36.42 -8.98 -30.14
C SER A 199 37.45 -8.24 -31.01
N ILE A 200 37.53 -6.91 -30.83
CA ILE A 200 38.53 -6.04 -31.45
C ILE A 200 39.07 -5.12 -30.36
N GLU A 201 40.38 -5.11 -30.19
CA GLU A 201 41.05 -4.20 -29.25
C GLU A 201 41.21 -2.80 -29.89
N PRO A 202 40.62 -1.73 -29.31
CA PRO A 202 40.54 -0.40 -29.94
C PRO A 202 41.86 0.24 -30.40
N VAL A 203 43.01 -0.13 -29.79
CA VAL A 203 44.31 0.43 -30.22
C VAL A 203 44.72 -0.05 -31.61
N PHE A 204 44.19 -1.17 -32.09
CA PHE A 204 44.53 -1.74 -33.40
C PHE A 204 43.68 -1.16 -34.54
N ILE A 205 42.78 -0.22 -34.24
CA ILE A 205 42.04 0.54 -35.25
C ILE A 205 42.99 1.57 -35.90
N PRO A 206 42.95 1.76 -37.23
CA PRO A 206 43.82 2.72 -37.91
C PRO A 206 43.78 4.13 -37.28
N GLY A 207 44.96 4.74 -37.13
CA GLY A 207 45.10 6.09 -36.57
C GLY A 207 45.19 6.17 -35.05
N LYS A 208 45.36 5.05 -34.35
CA LYS A 208 45.63 4.98 -32.90
C LYS A 208 47.10 4.63 -32.62
N THR A 209 47.58 5.07 -31.45
CA THR A 209 48.98 4.90 -31.04
C THR A 209 49.09 3.84 -29.95
N LEU A 210 50.00 2.90 -30.16
CA LEU A 210 50.44 1.93 -29.17
C LEU A 210 51.68 2.47 -28.48
N TYR A 211 51.65 2.58 -27.16
CA TYR A 211 52.76 3.09 -26.37
C TYR A 211 53.55 1.96 -25.74
N LEU A 212 54.86 1.95 -25.96
CA LEU A 212 55.80 1.08 -25.26
C LEU A 212 56.34 1.82 -24.04
N VAL A 213 56.05 1.31 -22.85
CA VAL A 213 56.43 1.93 -21.58
C VAL A 213 57.80 1.41 -21.15
N GLN A 214 58.79 2.30 -21.10
CA GLN A 214 60.18 1.98 -20.78
C GLN A 214 60.76 2.93 -19.73
N PRO A 215 61.73 2.51 -18.89
CA PRO A 215 62.39 3.41 -17.94
C PRO A 215 63.07 4.62 -18.59
N ARG A 216 63.59 4.43 -19.80
CA ARG A 216 64.19 5.47 -20.65
C ARG A 216 63.87 5.16 -22.10
N CYS A 217 63.30 6.14 -22.80
CA CYS A 217 63.02 5.99 -24.23
C CYS A 217 64.27 6.18 -25.07
N ILE A 218 64.40 5.33 -26.09
CA ILE A 218 65.44 5.43 -27.11
C ILE A 218 64.95 6.40 -28.19
N SER A 219 65.76 7.40 -28.55
CA SER A 219 65.48 8.30 -29.67
C SER A 219 65.46 7.51 -30.99
N ASN A 220 64.32 7.52 -31.71
CA ASN A 220 64.00 6.84 -32.99
C ASN A 220 63.04 5.62 -32.96
N LEU A 221 62.25 5.42 -31.89
CA LEU A 221 61.30 4.29 -31.84
C LEU A 221 59.89 4.58 -32.42
N SER A 222 59.64 5.78 -32.95
CA SER A 222 58.35 6.11 -33.58
C SER A 222 58.27 5.50 -34.98
N GLN A 223 57.62 4.34 -35.09
CA GLN A 223 57.51 3.60 -36.35
C GLN A 223 56.06 3.19 -36.61
N THR A 224 55.64 3.31 -37.87
CA THR A 224 54.39 2.70 -38.33
C THR A 224 54.69 1.29 -38.82
N VAL A 225 54.08 0.31 -38.17
CA VAL A 225 54.30 -1.11 -38.42
C VAL A 225 53.05 -1.69 -39.07
N SER A 226 53.21 -2.37 -40.20
CA SER A 226 52.16 -3.21 -40.78
C SER A 226 52.33 -4.65 -40.31
N SER A 227 51.29 -5.24 -39.70
CA SER A 227 51.27 -6.66 -39.34
C SER A 227 49.87 -7.24 -39.55
N ASN A 228 49.76 -8.57 -39.64
CA ASN A 228 48.48 -9.26 -39.77
C ASN A 228 48.11 -9.91 -38.43
N ALA A 229 47.02 -9.45 -37.79
CA ALA A 229 46.40 -10.20 -36.70
C ALA A 229 45.37 -11.16 -37.31
N GLY A 230 45.79 -12.39 -37.57
CA GLY A 230 44.97 -13.35 -38.34
C GLY A 230 44.79 -12.89 -39.79
N ALA A 231 43.56 -12.67 -40.22
CA ALA A 231 43.21 -12.27 -41.59
C ALA A 231 43.05 -10.74 -41.80
N ILE A 232 43.29 -9.92 -40.76
CA ILE A 232 43.07 -8.46 -40.81
C ILE A 232 44.44 -7.76 -40.93
N PRO A 233 44.68 -6.95 -41.98
CA PRO A 233 45.86 -6.12 -42.06
C PRO A 233 45.75 -4.96 -41.07
N LEU A 234 46.72 -4.85 -40.15
CA LEU A 234 46.80 -3.82 -39.14
C LEU A 234 47.93 -2.85 -39.46
N GLN A 235 47.65 -1.55 -39.29
CA GLN A 235 48.67 -0.50 -39.26
C GLN A 235 48.75 0.07 -37.86
N LEU A 236 49.92 -0.09 -37.24
CA LEU A 236 50.19 0.26 -35.85
C LEU A 236 51.16 1.43 -35.80
N ASN A 237 50.75 2.54 -35.18
CA ASN A 237 51.69 3.59 -34.81
C ASN A 237 52.27 3.25 -33.44
N VAL A 238 53.55 2.91 -33.39
CA VAL A 238 54.24 2.59 -32.14
C VAL A 238 55.02 3.81 -31.68
N ASP A 239 54.90 4.17 -30.41
CA ASP A 239 55.64 5.26 -29.79
C ASP A 239 56.18 4.84 -28.42
N CYS A 240 57.22 5.49 -27.92
CA CYS A 240 57.80 5.21 -26.60
C CYS A 240 57.34 6.23 -25.57
N VAL A 241 56.96 5.74 -24.39
CA VAL A 241 56.65 6.59 -23.23
C VAL A 241 57.52 6.20 -22.05
N GLN A 242 58.08 7.20 -21.39
CA GLN A 242 58.87 6.97 -20.19
C GLN A 242 57.96 6.50 -19.05
N GLY A 243 58.24 5.34 -18.46
CA GLY A 243 57.60 4.84 -17.25
C GLY A 243 58.29 5.39 -16.00
N LEU A 244 57.52 5.93 -15.06
CA LEU A 244 58.03 6.50 -13.81
C LEU A 244 57.36 5.83 -12.60
N SER A 245 58.15 5.22 -11.72
CA SER A 245 57.67 4.61 -10.47
C SER A 245 57.97 5.53 -9.29
N LEU A 246 56.95 5.96 -8.54
CA LEU A 246 57.10 6.87 -7.39
C LEU A 246 56.67 6.22 -6.08
N TRP A 247 57.54 6.31 -5.06
CA TRP A 247 57.27 5.80 -3.71
C TRP A 247 56.32 6.71 -2.93
N ARG A 248 55.42 6.10 -2.13
CA ARG A 248 54.61 6.75 -1.10
C ARG A 248 54.66 6.00 0.23
N GLU A 249 54.51 6.74 1.32
CA GLU A 249 54.67 6.20 2.68
C GLU A 249 53.56 5.24 3.11
N SER A 250 52.36 5.36 2.54
CA SER A 250 51.23 4.51 2.88
C SER A 250 50.29 4.27 1.69
N ALA A 251 49.52 3.18 1.77
CA ALA A 251 48.44 2.87 0.84
C ALA A 251 47.34 3.95 0.82
N SER A 252 47.08 4.62 1.95
CA SER A 252 46.10 5.70 2.02
C SER A 252 46.50 6.91 1.17
N ILE A 253 47.79 7.25 1.12
CA ILE A 253 48.31 8.34 0.29
C ILE A 253 48.24 7.96 -1.20
N VAL A 254 48.60 6.72 -1.53
CA VAL A 254 48.44 6.19 -2.91
C VAL A 254 46.99 6.31 -3.36
N ASN A 255 46.04 5.86 -2.54
CA ASN A 255 44.62 5.93 -2.87
C ASN A 255 44.12 7.38 -2.99
N ASP A 256 44.53 8.28 -2.10
CA ASP A 256 44.16 9.71 -2.14
C ASP A 256 44.71 10.40 -3.40
N GLU A 257 45.97 10.16 -3.78
CA GLU A 257 46.55 10.73 -5.01
C GLU A 257 45.92 10.20 -6.28
N LEU A 258 45.66 8.89 -6.35
CA LEU A 258 44.92 8.27 -7.45
C LEU A 258 43.51 8.87 -7.58
N PHE A 259 42.82 9.06 -6.45
CA PHE A 259 41.47 9.60 -6.41
C PHE A 259 41.43 11.10 -6.78
N LYS A 260 42.35 11.92 -6.28
CA LYS A 260 42.46 13.35 -6.66
C LYS A 260 42.84 13.54 -8.12
N GLY A 261 43.63 12.62 -8.66
CA GLY A 261 44.03 12.57 -10.06
C GLY A 261 42.92 12.13 -11.03
N TYR A 262 41.82 11.60 -10.50
CA TYR A 262 40.71 11.01 -11.24
C TYR A 262 39.84 12.05 -11.96
N ARG A 263 39.23 11.66 -13.07
CA ARG A 263 38.34 12.51 -13.87
C ARG A 263 36.92 12.50 -13.29
N GLN A 264 36.53 13.56 -12.60
CA GLN A 264 35.17 13.69 -12.05
C GLN A 264 34.14 13.94 -13.17
N GLN A 265 33.17 13.04 -13.31
CA GLN A 265 32.08 13.14 -14.28
C GLN A 265 30.91 13.91 -13.63
N GLY A 266 31.08 15.21 -13.37
CA GLY A 266 30.03 16.00 -12.73
C GLY A 266 30.50 17.40 -12.31
N GLY A 267 30.19 18.39 -13.14
CA GLY A 267 30.41 19.80 -12.87
C GLY A 267 30.77 20.53 -14.15
N GLY A 268 29.83 21.34 -14.65
CA GLY A 268 30.01 22.20 -15.83
C GLY A 268 31.01 23.35 -15.62
N GLY A 269 32.20 23.04 -15.11
CA GLY A 269 33.35 23.92 -15.06
C GLY A 269 34.33 23.54 -16.16
N VAL A 270 34.41 24.39 -17.18
CA VAL A 270 35.52 24.40 -18.14
C VAL A 270 36.82 24.59 -17.34
N GLY A 271 37.70 23.58 -17.32
CA GLY A 271 39.11 23.78 -16.95
C GLY A 271 39.66 23.09 -15.69
N GLY A 272 39.05 22.03 -15.16
CA GLY A 272 39.75 21.18 -14.18
C GLY A 272 40.84 20.35 -14.87
N LYS A 273 42.13 20.72 -14.75
CA LYS A 273 43.25 19.93 -15.26
C LYS A 273 43.34 18.62 -14.45
N THR A 274 43.04 17.47 -15.07
CA THR A 274 43.20 16.16 -14.39
C THR A 274 44.69 15.80 -14.27
N ASN A 275 45.02 15.04 -13.21
CA ASN A 275 46.37 14.57 -12.88
C ASN A 275 46.36 13.04 -12.78
N GLU A 276 46.21 12.37 -13.92
CA GLU A 276 45.97 10.94 -13.97
C GLU A 276 47.27 10.13 -13.86
N PHE A 277 47.21 9.09 -13.03
CA PHE A 277 48.24 8.06 -12.90
C PHE A 277 47.80 6.78 -13.62
N VAL A 278 48.77 5.94 -13.97
CA VAL A 278 48.51 4.65 -14.64
C VAL A 278 47.87 3.64 -13.68
N ALA A 279 48.51 3.44 -12.52
CA ALA A 279 48.09 2.51 -11.48
C ALA A 279 48.81 2.80 -10.16
N GLY A 280 48.31 2.24 -9.07
CA GLY A 280 49.00 2.16 -7.78
C GLY A 280 49.28 0.71 -7.39
N TYR A 281 50.46 0.45 -6.81
CA TYR A 281 50.86 -0.86 -6.31
C TYR A 281 51.15 -0.77 -4.79
N ASP A 282 50.58 -1.67 -4.01
CA ASP A 282 50.98 -1.88 -2.62
C ASP A 282 51.46 -3.32 -2.46
N PHE A 283 52.75 -3.46 -2.19
CA PHE A 283 53.41 -4.75 -2.03
C PHE A 283 53.23 -5.36 -0.62
N LEU A 284 52.44 -4.75 0.27
CA LEU A 284 52.03 -5.29 1.57
C LEU A 284 53.21 -5.96 2.33
N ASN A 285 53.03 -7.20 2.77
CA ASN A 285 54.03 -8.05 3.45
C ASN A 285 54.79 -8.98 2.49
N THR A 286 54.93 -8.60 1.21
CA THR A 286 55.67 -9.41 0.23
C THR A 286 57.08 -9.75 0.72
N ASN A 287 57.43 -11.03 0.64
CA ASN A 287 58.71 -11.57 1.09
C ASN A 287 59.18 -12.67 0.12
N ARG A 288 60.23 -13.44 0.45
CA ARG A 288 60.73 -14.51 -0.45
C ARG A 288 59.80 -15.72 -0.60
N ASN A 289 58.83 -15.88 0.30
CA ASN A 289 57.95 -17.05 0.39
C ASN A 289 56.56 -16.81 -0.21
N GLY A 290 56.15 -15.54 -0.39
CA GLY A 290 54.86 -15.18 -0.97
C GLY A 290 54.80 -13.74 -1.48
N LEU A 291 54.02 -13.56 -2.54
CA LEU A 291 53.68 -12.26 -3.13
C LEU A 291 52.28 -11.86 -2.64
N GLU A 292 52.22 -10.79 -1.85
CA GLU A 292 50.96 -10.17 -1.41
C GLU A 292 50.89 -8.77 -2.02
N ILE A 293 49.89 -8.53 -2.89
CA ILE A 293 49.79 -7.26 -3.62
C ILE A 293 48.36 -6.75 -3.68
N ASN A 294 48.22 -5.43 -3.53
CA ASN A 294 47.03 -4.68 -3.94
C ASN A 294 47.38 -3.82 -5.15
N ILE A 295 46.50 -3.84 -6.17
CA ILE A 295 46.65 -3.03 -7.38
C ILE A 295 45.42 -2.12 -7.51
N TRP A 296 45.66 -0.82 -7.54
CA TRP A 296 44.64 0.18 -7.83
C TRP A 296 44.76 0.67 -9.27
N TYR A 297 43.63 0.83 -9.93
CA TYR A 297 43.53 1.34 -11.30
C TYR A 297 42.43 2.39 -11.40
N ASN A 298 42.45 3.17 -12.48
CA ASN A 298 41.47 4.22 -12.70
C ASN A 298 40.17 3.65 -13.33
N SER A 299 39.05 3.74 -12.61
CA SER A 299 37.74 3.26 -13.08
C SER A 299 37.02 4.21 -14.06
N THR A 300 37.56 5.40 -14.38
CA THR A 300 36.95 6.36 -15.33
C THR A 300 36.65 5.69 -16.67
N TYR A 301 37.54 4.79 -17.10
CA TYR A 301 37.47 4.10 -18.37
C TYR A 301 36.43 2.97 -18.41
N SER A 302 35.81 2.62 -17.28
CA SER A 302 34.75 1.61 -17.21
C SER A 302 33.40 2.06 -17.78
N ASN A 303 33.20 3.38 -17.99
CA ASN A 303 31.97 4.01 -18.46
C ASN A 303 30.69 3.46 -17.78
N ASN A 304 30.75 3.32 -16.46
CA ASN A 304 29.70 2.70 -15.67
C ASN A 304 28.50 3.65 -15.51
N THR A 305 27.56 3.58 -16.46
CA THR A 305 26.21 4.13 -16.27
C THR A 305 25.29 2.93 -16.08
N ALA A 306 24.33 3.00 -15.14
CA ALA A 306 23.42 1.90 -14.79
C ALA A 306 22.65 1.28 -15.99
N TYR A 307 22.74 1.89 -17.18
CA TYR A 307 22.02 1.52 -18.40
C TYR A 307 22.93 1.01 -19.54
N VAL A 308 24.27 1.02 -19.39
CA VAL A 308 25.22 0.61 -20.44
C VAL A 308 26.11 -0.53 -19.92
N PRO A 309 26.38 -1.58 -20.71
CA PRO A 309 27.28 -2.66 -20.30
C PRO A 309 28.66 -2.12 -19.92
N ILE A 310 29.28 -2.70 -18.89
CA ILE A 310 30.57 -2.26 -18.34
C ILE A 310 31.67 -2.45 -19.39
N ALA A 311 32.49 -1.42 -19.63
CA ALA A 311 33.65 -1.54 -20.51
C ALA A 311 34.74 -2.41 -19.86
N LEU A 312 35.40 -3.25 -20.67
CA LEU A 312 36.47 -4.12 -20.19
C LEU A 312 37.66 -3.31 -19.70
N LEU A 313 38.31 -3.75 -18.62
CA LEU A 313 39.43 -3.04 -18.02
C LEU A 313 40.75 -3.77 -18.31
N ARG A 314 41.79 -2.99 -18.60
CA ARG A 314 43.15 -3.45 -18.93
C ARG A 314 43.98 -3.80 -17.68
N VAL A 315 43.40 -4.58 -16.77
CA VAL A 315 44.02 -5.00 -15.49
C VAL A 315 45.03 -6.17 -15.64
N PRO A 316 44.83 -7.18 -16.52
CA PRO A 316 45.71 -8.36 -16.56
C PRO A 316 47.20 -8.02 -16.73
N ARG A 317 47.53 -6.96 -17.50
CA ARG A 317 48.92 -6.55 -17.70
C ARG A 317 49.55 -5.97 -16.42
N LEU A 318 48.80 -5.23 -15.61
CA LEU A 318 49.28 -4.69 -14.32
C LEU A 318 49.66 -5.81 -13.34
N VAL A 319 48.83 -6.86 -13.30
CA VAL A 319 49.09 -8.06 -12.48
C VAL A 319 50.32 -8.80 -12.98
N ASN A 320 50.44 -8.97 -14.31
CA ASN A 320 51.58 -9.62 -14.92
C ASN A 320 52.89 -8.86 -14.67
N THR A 321 52.90 -7.52 -14.72
CA THR A 321 54.11 -6.73 -14.43
C THR A 321 54.58 -6.88 -12.99
N ALA A 322 53.66 -6.87 -12.01
CA ALA A 322 54.02 -7.09 -10.61
C ALA A 322 54.52 -8.52 -10.35
N SER A 323 53.88 -9.51 -10.97
CA SER A 323 54.26 -10.91 -10.86
C SER A 323 55.64 -11.17 -11.49
N ASN A 324 55.91 -10.56 -12.65
CA ASN A 324 57.18 -10.70 -13.34
C ASN A 324 58.32 -10.04 -12.55
N ALA A 325 58.09 -8.84 -12.00
CA ALA A 325 59.05 -8.17 -11.11
C ALA A 325 59.43 -9.03 -9.89
N TYR A 326 58.44 -9.70 -9.29
CA TYR A 326 58.67 -10.60 -8.16
C TYR A 326 59.46 -11.86 -8.54
N ILE A 327 59.16 -12.48 -9.69
CA ILE A 327 59.90 -13.66 -10.15
C ILE A 327 61.35 -13.32 -10.49
N LYS A 328 61.60 -12.17 -11.11
CA LYS A 328 62.96 -11.67 -11.37
C LYS A 328 63.72 -11.42 -10.08
N PHE A 329 63.06 -10.88 -9.08
CA PHE A 329 63.65 -10.72 -7.74
C PHE A 329 64.04 -12.06 -7.10
N LEU A 330 63.26 -13.12 -7.31
CA LEU A 330 63.54 -14.45 -6.74
C LEU A 330 64.60 -15.26 -7.50
N ARG A 331 64.53 -15.28 -8.84
CA ARG A 331 65.32 -16.18 -9.70
C ARG A 331 66.36 -15.50 -10.58
N GLY A 332 66.42 -14.16 -10.55
CA GLY A 332 67.29 -13.35 -11.40
C GLY A 332 66.62 -12.91 -12.70
N SER A 333 67.25 -11.98 -13.41
CA SER A 333 66.72 -11.32 -14.61
C SER A 333 66.56 -12.21 -15.84
N GLY A 334 67.05 -13.45 -15.80
CA GLY A 334 66.91 -14.43 -16.89
C GLY A 334 65.60 -15.23 -16.88
N VAL A 335 64.69 -14.96 -15.95
CA VAL A 335 63.38 -15.63 -15.84
C VAL A 335 62.27 -14.59 -16.04
N ASP A 336 61.44 -14.82 -17.05
CA ASP A 336 60.27 -13.99 -17.35
C ASP A 336 58.97 -14.81 -17.29
N MET A 337 57.94 -14.22 -16.72
CA MET A 337 56.56 -14.72 -16.82
C MET A 337 55.84 -14.00 -17.97
N LEU A 338 55.81 -14.66 -19.13
CA LEU A 338 55.22 -14.09 -20.35
C LEU A 338 53.69 -14.18 -20.33
N LEU A 339 53.03 -13.03 -20.52
CA LEU A 339 51.61 -12.95 -20.86
C LEU A 339 51.49 -12.56 -22.32
N GLU A 340 51.47 -13.55 -23.20
CA GLU A 340 51.48 -13.37 -24.66
C GLU A 340 50.23 -12.67 -25.18
N TYR A 341 49.06 -13.08 -24.70
CA TYR A 341 47.79 -12.51 -25.14
C TYR A 341 46.68 -12.68 -24.11
N VAL A 342 45.63 -11.89 -24.32
CA VAL A 342 44.30 -12.04 -23.74
C VAL A 342 43.34 -12.18 -24.91
N LYS A 343 42.38 -13.10 -24.78
CA LYS A 343 41.36 -13.35 -25.80
C LYS A 343 40.00 -13.53 -25.15
N GLU A 344 38.97 -13.18 -25.87
CA GLU A 344 37.59 -13.44 -25.45
C GLU A 344 37.29 -14.95 -25.49
N MET A 345 36.26 -15.37 -24.76
CA MET A 345 35.72 -16.73 -24.90
C MET A 345 35.01 -16.88 -26.25
N PRO A 346 35.05 -18.07 -26.89
CA PRO A 346 34.28 -18.33 -28.10
C PRO A 346 32.80 -17.98 -27.93
N LYS A 347 32.25 -17.24 -28.89
CA LYS A 347 30.87 -16.77 -28.86
C LYS A 347 30.04 -17.49 -29.92
N VAL A 348 28.88 -18.00 -29.53
CA VAL A 348 27.87 -18.52 -30.47
C VAL A 348 27.07 -17.37 -31.08
N GLY A 349 26.52 -17.56 -32.29
CA GLY A 349 25.69 -16.55 -32.94
C GLY A 349 24.47 -16.22 -32.09
N THR A 350 24.32 -14.96 -31.71
CA THR A 350 23.22 -14.49 -30.87
C THR A 350 22.26 -13.66 -31.70
N LYS A 351 20.97 -13.98 -31.66
CA LYS A 351 19.92 -13.06 -32.14
C LYS A 351 19.63 -12.04 -31.04
N PRO A 352 19.56 -10.74 -31.32
CA PRO A 352 19.14 -9.76 -30.34
C PRO A 352 17.68 -10.04 -29.98
N ASN A 353 17.45 -10.62 -28.80
CA ASN A 353 16.13 -10.89 -28.27
C ASN A 353 15.90 -9.95 -27.08
N PHE A 354 14.90 -9.08 -27.19
CA PHE A 354 14.48 -8.21 -26.10
C PHE A 354 13.24 -8.79 -25.46
N ASP A 355 13.35 -9.34 -24.25
CA ASP A 355 12.17 -9.81 -23.51
C ASP A 355 11.56 -8.65 -22.72
N LEU A 356 10.64 -7.92 -23.36
CA LEU A 356 9.95 -6.77 -22.76
C LEU A 356 9.21 -7.16 -21.48
N SER A 357 8.72 -8.40 -21.41
CA SER A 357 7.97 -8.92 -20.27
C SER A 357 8.83 -9.11 -19.03
N SER A 358 10.10 -9.44 -19.19
CA SER A 358 11.04 -9.58 -18.06
C SER A 358 11.71 -8.24 -17.71
N LEU A 359 11.92 -7.37 -18.72
CA LEU A 359 12.58 -6.07 -18.53
C LEU A 359 11.66 -5.00 -17.94
N LEU A 360 10.46 -4.82 -18.50
CA LEU A 360 9.47 -3.82 -18.03
C LEU A 360 8.37 -4.45 -17.15
N GLY A 361 8.35 -5.78 -17.05
CA GLY A 361 7.43 -6.53 -16.21
C GLY A 361 7.31 -6.03 -14.79
N PRO A 362 8.41 -5.75 -14.07
CA PRO A 362 8.33 -5.32 -12.67
C PRO A 362 7.42 -4.09 -12.47
N LEU A 363 7.56 -3.06 -13.31
CA LEU A 363 6.73 -1.86 -13.24
C LEU A 363 5.25 -2.16 -13.58
N PHE A 364 5.00 -2.74 -14.75
CA PHE A 364 3.62 -2.96 -15.22
C PHE A 364 2.87 -3.99 -14.37
N PHE A 365 3.53 -5.06 -13.95
CA PHE A 365 2.92 -6.09 -13.11
C PHE A 365 2.66 -5.58 -11.69
N THR A 366 3.50 -4.67 -11.17
CA THR A 366 3.20 -3.97 -9.90
C THR A 366 1.86 -3.25 -10.01
N TRP A 367 1.66 -2.44 -11.04
CA TRP A 367 0.38 -1.73 -11.25
C TRP A 367 -0.81 -2.67 -11.43
N ILE A 368 -0.65 -3.75 -12.21
CA ILE A 368 -1.72 -4.73 -12.42
C ILE A 368 -2.15 -5.32 -11.08
N ILE A 369 -1.21 -5.80 -10.28
CA ILE A 369 -1.52 -6.48 -9.02
C ILE A 369 -2.11 -5.49 -8.00
N GLU A 370 -1.60 -4.26 -7.97
CA GLU A 370 -2.05 -3.23 -7.04
C GLU A 370 -3.42 -2.61 -7.38
N LEU A 371 -3.90 -2.72 -8.63
CA LEU A 371 -5.20 -2.18 -9.04
C LEU A 371 -6.40 -2.71 -8.23
N LEU A 372 -6.26 -3.86 -7.56
CA LEU A 372 -7.29 -4.35 -6.63
C LEU A 372 -7.37 -3.56 -5.32
N PHE A 373 -6.28 -2.90 -4.90
CA PHE A 373 -6.23 -2.18 -3.64
C PHE A 373 -7.26 -1.02 -3.58
N PRO A 374 -7.35 -0.11 -4.57
CA PRO A 374 -8.37 0.93 -4.58
C PRO A 374 -9.81 0.41 -4.55
N VAL A 375 -10.06 -0.75 -5.17
CA VAL A 375 -11.38 -1.40 -5.20
C VAL A 375 -11.78 -1.86 -3.80
N ILE A 376 -10.88 -2.56 -3.10
CA ILE A 376 -11.10 -3.01 -1.72
C ILE A 376 -11.29 -1.81 -0.79
N LEU A 377 -10.41 -0.82 -0.90
CA LEU A 377 -10.45 0.41 -0.09
C LEU A 377 -11.77 1.17 -0.27
N THR A 378 -12.21 1.35 -1.52
CA THR A 378 -13.45 2.06 -1.85
C THR A 378 -14.68 1.34 -1.30
N TYR A 379 -14.71 0.01 -1.35
CA TYR A 379 -15.79 -0.77 -0.74
C TYR A 379 -15.86 -0.57 0.78
N LEU A 380 -14.71 -0.67 1.47
CA LEU A 380 -14.64 -0.50 2.92
C LEU A 380 -15.04 0.92 3.36
N VAL A 381 -14.55 1.94 2.65
CA VAL A 381 -14.88 3.34 2.93
C VAL A 381 -16.34 3.65 2.58
N TYR A 382 -16.92 3.00 1.56
CA TYR A 382 -18.34 3.15 1.23
C TYR A 382 -19.24 2.65 2.35
N GLU A 383 -18.98 1.45 2.90
CA GLU A 383 -19.76 0.92 4.03
C GLU A 383 -19.65 1.81 5.28
N LYS A 384 -18.48 2.42 5.49
CA LYS A 384 -18.23 3.37 6.58
C LYS A 384 -18.94 4.71 6.37
N GLN A 385 -18.82 5.31 5.19
CA GLN A 385 -19.44 6.60 4.85
C GLN A 385 -20.97 6.53 4.99
N GLN A 386 -21.57 5.43 4.53
CA GLN A 386 -23.02 5.20 4.64
C GLN A 386 -23.46 4.67 6.02
N LYS A 387 -22.54 4.56 6.99
CA LYS A 387 -22.80 4.05 8.35
C LYS A 387 -23.48 2.66 8.38
N LEU A 388 -23.31 1.86 7.33
CA LEU A 388 -23.96 0.55 7.17
C LEU A 388 -23.42 -0.45 8.19
N LYS A 389 -22.11 -0.40 8.48
CA LYS A 389 -21.48 -1.23 9.53
C LYS A 389 -22.12 -1.02 10.90
N ILE A 390 -22.39 0.24 11.24
CA ILE A 390 -23.02 0.63 12.51
C ILE A 390 -24.46 0.11 12.54
N MET A 391 -25.22 0.27 11.45
CA MET A 391 -26.58 -0.28 11.32
C MET A 391 -26.61 -1.80 11.53
N MET A 392 -25.66 -2.53 10.95
CA MET A 392 -25.52 -3.98 11.15
C MET A 392 -25.23 -4.33 12.61
N LYS A 393 -24.36 -3.57 13.28
CA LYS A 393 -24.01 -3.76 14.69
C LYS A 393 -25.22 -3.53 15.61
N MET A 394 -26.00 -2.48 15.35
CA MET A 394 -27.24 -2.19 16.09
C MET A 394 -28.28 -3.30 15.99
N HIS A 395 -28.23 -4.12 14.93
CA HIS A 395 -29.11 -5.27 14.74
C HIS A 395 -28.52 -6.59 15.23
N GLY A 396 -27.40 -6.55 15.97
CA GLY A 396 -26.80 -7.69 16.66
C GLY A 396 -25.61 -8.34 15.95
N LEU A 397 -25.08 -7.75 14.87
CA LEU A 397 -23.86 -8.25 14.22
C LEU A 397 -22.64 -7.99 15.11
N LYS A 398 -21.88 -9.05 15.40
CA LYS A 398 -20.59 -8.92 16.11
C LYS A 398 -19.47 -8.53 15.15
N ASP A 399 -18.42 -7.89 15.68
CA ASP A 399 -17.28 -7.43 14.87
C ASP A 399 -16.49 -8.61 14.24
N GLY A 400 -16.40 -9.74 14.94
CA GLY A 400 -15.67 -10.94 14.47
C GLY A 400 -16.19 -11.53 13.15
N PRO A 401 -17.49 -11.90 13.05
CA PRO A 401 -18.10 -12.33 11.79
C PRO A 401 -17.90 -11.33 10.65
N TYR A 402 -18.08 -10.03 10.91
CA TYR A 402 -17.89 -8.99 9.90
C TYR A 402 -16.48 -9.02 9.30
N TRP A 403 -15.46 -9.04 10.15
CA TRP A 403 -14.06 -9.07 9.73
C TRP A 403 -13.73 -10.35 8.98
N LEU A 404 -14.10 -11.52 9.50
CA LEU A 404 -13.80 -12.81 8.87
C LEU A 404 -14.37 -12.90 7.45
N ILE A 405 -15.61 -12.47 7.26
CA ILE A 405 -16.30 -12.62 5.96
C ILE A 405 -15.85 -11.55 4.98
N SER A 406 -15.62 -10.33 5.45
CA SER A 406 -15.06 -9.28 4.60
C SER A 406 -13.66 -9.68 4.13
N TYR A 407 -12.83 -10.20 5.03
CA TYR A 407 -11.50 -10.73 4.69
C TYR A 407 -11.57 -11.90 3.72
N ALA A 408 -12.37 -12.93 4.02
CA ALA A 408 -12.54 -14.10 3.15
C ALA A 408 -13.09 -13.72 1.76
N TYR A 409 -13.98 -12.73 1.70
CA TYR A 409 -14.52 -12.21 0.45
C TYR A 409 -13.43 -11.56 -0.40
N PHE A 410 -12.66 -10.63 0.16
CA PHE A 410 -11.57 -9.98 -0.58
C PHE A 410 -10.46 -10.97 -0.95
N PHE A 411 -10.17 -11.93 -0.07
CA PHE A 411 -9.23 -13.01 -0.36
C PHE A 411 -9.68 -13.83 -1.57
N ALA A 412 -10.95 -14.26 -1.63
CA ALA A 412 -11.47 -15.01 -2.77
C ALA A 412 -11.44 -14.20 -4.08
N LEU A 413 -11.77 -12.91 -4.01
CA LEU A 413 -11.72 -12.00 -5.16
C LEU A 413 -10.28 -11.85 -5.69
N SER A 414 -9.34 -11.53 -4.80
CA SER A 414 -7.92 -11.35 -5.16
C SER A 414 -7.27 -12.65 -5.60
N ALA A 415 -7.58 -13.78 -4.97
CA ALA A 415 -7.08 -15.10 -5.39
C ALA A 415 -7.56 -15.46 -6.80
N THR A 416 -8.85 -15.23 -7.11
CA THR A 416 -9.38 -15.47 -8.45
C THR A 416 -8.69 -14.59 -9.49
N TYR A 417 -8.50 -13.30 -9.18
CA TYR A 417 -7.79 -12.36 -10.04
C TYR A 417 -6.35 -12.81 -10.31
N MET A 418 -5.60 -13.20 -9.27
CA MET A 418 -4.21 -13.63 -9.41
C MET A 418 -4.05 -14.97 -10.12
N ILE A 419 -4.97 -15.91 -9.92
CA ILE A 419 -4.99 -17.18 -10.67
C ILE A 419 -5.22 -16.91 -12.15
N LEU A 420 -6.18 -16.05 -12.50
CA LEU A 420 -6.41 -15.66 -13.90
C LEU A 420 -5.18 -14.97 -14.48
N PHE A 421 -4.58 -14.04 -13.75
CA PHE A 421 -3.36 -13.35 -14.19
C PHE A 421 -2.22 -14.33 -14.50
N LEU A 422 -1.96 -15.29 -13.61
CA LEU A 422 -0.97 -16.36 -13.80
C LEU A 422 -1.28 -17.25 -15.02
N ILE A 423 -2.52 -17.73 -15.14
CA ILE A 423 -2.93 -18.62 -16.22
C ILE A 423 -2.82 -17.91 -17.56
N PHE A 424 -3.38 -16.71 -17.69
CA PHE A 424 -3.34 -15.95 -18.94
C PHE A 424 -1.91 -15.52 -19.28
N GLY A 425 -1.12 -15.06 -18.31
CA GLY A 425 0.30 -14.73 -18.53
C GLY A 425 1.10 -15.91 -19.08
N SER A 426 0.85 -17.12 -18.56
CA SER A 426 1.50 -18.36 -19.01
C SER A 426 0.97 -18.87 -20.37
N LEU A 427 -0.34 -18.80 -20.62
CA LEU A 427 -0.97 -19.20 -21.88
C LEU A 427 -0.51 -18.34 -23.05
N ILE A 428 -0.42 -17.04 -22.81
CA ILE A 428 0.08 -16.05 -23.77
C ILE A 428 1.57 -16.28 -24.09
N GLY A 429 2.31 -16.95 -23.21
CA GLY A 429 3.71 -17.32 -23.45
C GLY A 429 4.73 -16.30 -22.96
N LEU A 430 4.36 -15.42 -22.02
CA LEU A 430 5.29 -14.48 -21.42
C LEU A 430 6.38 -15.25 -20.63
N HIS A 431 7.65 -14.99 -20.98
CA HIS A 431 8.80 -15.70 -20.40
C HIS A 431 8.90 -15.49 -18.88
N PHE A 432 8.53 -14.31 -18.38
CA PHE A 432 8.43 -14.01 -16.95
C PHE A 432 7.66 -15.07 -16.15
N PHE A 433 6.51 -15.52 -16.66
CA PHE A 433 5.65 -16.49 -15.98
C PHE A 433 6.10 -17.94 -16.21
N ARG A 434 6.54 -18.26 -17.44
CA ARG A 434 6.84 -19.64 -17.84
C ARG A 434 8.21 -20.15 -17.37
N ARG A 435 9.22 -19.27 -17.27
CA ARG A 435 10.60 -19.66 -16.89
C ARG A 435 10.78 -19.83 -15.38
N ASN A 436 10.10 -19.01 -14.60
CA ASN A 436 10.16 -19.05 -13.14
C ASN A 436 9.28 -20.19 -12.59
N ALA A 437 9.67 -20.78 -11.46
CA ALA A 437 8.89 -21.88 -10.87
C ALA A 437 7.51 -21.40 -10.36
N TYR A 438 6.43 -21.99 -10.88
CA TYR A 438 5.05 -21.64 -10.51
C TYR A 438 4.77 -21.75 -9.01
N SER A 439 5.40 -22.68 -8.31
CA SER A 439 5.24 -22.83 -6.85
C SER A 439 5.70 -21.59 -6.08
N ILE A 440 6.79 -20.93 -6.51
CA ILE A 440 7.32 -19.73 -5.83
C ILE A 440 6.40 -18.55 -6.13
N GLN A 441 5.96 -18.41 -7.39
CA GLN A 441 4.99 -17.39 -7.79
C GLN A 441 3.69 -17.50 -6.97
N ILE A 442 3.14 -18.71 -6.81
CA ILE A 442 1.92 -18.92 -6.02
C ILE A 442 2.11 -18.51 -4.56
N VAL A 443 3.24 -18.86 -3.93
CA VAL A 443 3.53 -18.47 -2.54
C VAL A 443 3.71 -16.96 -2.42
N PHE A 444 4.47 -16.35 -3.35
CA PHE A 444 4.69 -14.90 -3.40
C PHE A 444 3.36 -14.13 -3.50
N TYR A 445 2.52 -14.48 -4.47
CA TYR A 445 1.22 -13.82 -4.65
C TYR A 445 0.25 -14.11 -3.50
N PHE A 446 0.28 -15.31 -2.92
CA PHE A 446 -0.53 -15.62 -1.75
C PHE A 446 -0.19 -14.69 -0.57
N ILE A 447 1.09 -14.51 -0.26
CA ILE A 447 1.52 -13.61 0.83
C ILE A 447 1.10 -12.17 0.50
N TYR A 448 1.35 -11.71 -0.72
CA TYR A 448 1.01 -10.35 -1.12
C TYR A 448 -0.49 -10.07 -1.09
N ILE A 449 -1.36 -11.01 -1.51
CA ILE A 449 -2.83 -10.84 -1.40
C ILE A 449 -3.23 -10.56 0.05
N ASN A 450 -2.69 -11.33 1.01
CA ASN A 450 -3.01 -11.17 2.41
C ASN A 450 -2.52 -9.80 2.95
N LEU A 451 -1.34 -9.36 2.52
CA LEU A 451 -0.76 -8.06 2.85
C LEU A 451 -1.58 -6.89 2.26
N GLN A 452 -1.96 -6.96 0.99
CA GLN A 452 -2.79 -5.96 0.30
C GLN A 452 -4.15 -5.76 1.00
N ILE A 453 -4.78 -6.85 1.44
CA ILE A 453 -6.03 -6.79 2.19
C ILE A 453 -5.80 -6.13 3.55
N ALA A 454 -4.76 -6.52 4.29
CA ALA A 454 -4.43 -5.91 5.59
C ALA A 454 -4.17 -4.41 5.46
N LEU A 455 -3.42 -3.99 4.45
CA LEU A 455 -3.19 -2.58 4.13
C LEU A 455 -4.51 -1.85 3.83
N ALA A 456 -5.42 -2.44 3.05
CA ALA A 456 -6.70 -1.81 2.72
C ALA A 456 -7.58 -1.59 3.96
N PHE A 457 -7.63 -2.55 4.89
CA PHE A 457 -8.32 -2.39 6.17
C PHE A 457 -7.69 -1.29 7.03
N PHE A 458 -6.35 -1.25 7.10
CA PHE A 458 -5.63 -0.22 7.85
C PHE A 458 -5.93 1.17 7.29
N VAL A 459 -5.77 1.36 5.98
CA VAL A 459 -5.94 2.64 5.31
C VAL A 459 -7.40 3.11 5.31
N ALA A 460 -8.38 2.20 5.22
CA ALA A 460 -9.81 2.54 5.30
C ALA A 460 -10.21 3.20 6.64
N SER A 461 -9.46 2.96 7.72
CA SER A 461 -9.72 3.56 9.02
C SER A 461 -9.51 5.09 9.04
N PHE A 462 -8.64 5.62 8.18
CA PHE A 462 -8.33 7.06 8.11
C PHE A 462 -9.28 7.85 7.20
N PHE A 463 -9.95 7.19 6.25
CA PHE A 463 -10.84 7.88 5.31
C PHE A 463 -12.29 7.91 5.78
N SER A 464 -12.95 9.05 5.54
CA SER A 464 -14.39 9.26 5.78
C SER A 464 -15.20 9.38 4.49
N ALA A 465 -14.55 9.77 3.38
CA ALA A 465 -15.19 9.98 2.08
C ALA A 465 -14.60 9.06 1.01
N VAL A 466 -15.48 8.38 0.26
CA VAL A 466 -15.10 7.45 -0.80
C VAL A 466 -14.26 8.11 -1.88
N LYS A 467 -14.65 9.31 -2.36
CA LYS A 467 -13.97 10.01 -3.45
C LYS A 467 -12.48 10.26 -3.15
N ILE A 468 -12.17 10.67 -1.92
CA ILE A 468 -10.79 10.93 -1.47
C ILE A 468 -10.01 9.61 -1.40
N ALA A 469 -10.62 8.57 -0.81
CA ALA A 469 -9.99 7.26 -0.69
C ALA A 469 -9.68 6.65 -2.07
N THR A 470 -10.56 6.80 -3.05
CA THR A 470 -10.32 6.33 -4.42
C THR A 470 -9.12 7.04 -5.06
N VAL A 471 -9.05 8.38 -4.98
CA VAL A 471 -7.94 9.15 -5.56
C VAL A 471 -6.61 8.80 -4.89
N VAL A 472 -6.56 8.78 -3.56
CA VAL A 472 -5.35 8.41 -2.81
C VAL A 472 -4.94 6.96 -3.12
N GLY A 473 -5.92 6.06 -3.25
CA GLY A 473 -5.67 4.68 -3.67
C GLY A 473 -4.96 4.60 -5.01
N TYR A 474 -5.43 5.31 -6.04
CA TYR A 474 -4.75 5.31 -7.35
C TYR A 474 -3.39 6.02 -7.33
N ILE A 475 -3.24 7.12 -6.58
CA ILE A 475 -1.94 7.78 -6.40
C ILE A 475 -0.94 6.81 -5.76
N TYR A 476 -1.38 6.02 -4.77
CA TYR A 476 -0.55 4.98 -4.18
C TYR A 476 -0.11 3.95 -5.24
N VAL A 477 -1.03 3.41 -6.05
CA VAL A 477 -0.72 2.40 -7.08
C VAL A 477 0.29 2.90 -8.12
N PHE A 478 0.08 4.09 -8.67
CA PHE A 478 1.00 4.62 -9.68
C PHE A 478 2.32 5.09 -9.06
N GLY A 479 2.24 5.72 -7.89
CA GLY A 479 3.39 6.24 -7.15
C GLY A 479 4.34 5.15 -6.68
N SER A 480 3.82 4.05 -6.12
CA SER A 480 4.61 2.89 -5.68
C SER A 480 5.39 2.27 -6.84
N GLY A 481 4.75 2.05 -7.99
CA GLY A 481 5.42 1.48 -9.16
C GLY A 481 6.48 2.40 -9.76
N LEU A 482 6.17 3.70 -9.94
CA LEU A 482 7.14 4.66 -10.49
C LEU A 482 8.33 4.88 -9.54
N LEU A 483 8.09 5.06 -8.24
CA LEU A 483 9.16 5.20 -7.26
C LEU A 483 9.94 3.88 -7.11
N GLY A 484 9.28 2.73 -7.26
CA GLY A 484 9.96 1.43 -7.36
C GLY A 484 10.98 1.41 -8.50
N ASP A 485 10.57 1.81 -9.69
CA ASP A 485 11.41 1.74 -10.89
C ASP A 485 12.52 2.80 -10.96
N PHE A 486 12.23 4.04 -10.55
CA PHE A 486 13.20 5.13 -10.64
C PHE A 486 14.07 5.30 -9.40
N LEU A 487 13.58 4.92 -8.21
CA LEU A 487 14.28 5.14 -6.94
C LEU A 487 14.75 3.83 -6.32
N LEU A 488 13.85 2.86 -6.09
CA LEU A 488 14.22 1.62 -5.40
C LEU A 488 15.20 0.79 -6.23
N ARG A 489 14.94 0.63 -7.53
CA ARG A 489 15.84 -0.08 -8.45
C ARG A 489 17.27 0.47 -8.41
N PHE A 490 17.41 1.80 -8.42
CA PHE A 490 18.72 2.45 -8.38
C PHE A 490 19.52 2.09 -7.12
N PHE A 491 18.87 2.09 -5.95
CA PHE A 491 19.53 1.72 -4.69
C PHE A 491 19.80 0.22 -4.56
N VAL A 492 18.94 -0.61 -5.15
CA VAL A 492 19.09 -2.06 -5.16
C VAL A 492 20.26 -2.52 -6.03
N GLU A 493 20.47 -1.87 -7.17
CA GLU A 493 21.57 -2.18 -8.10
C GLU A 493 22.93 -1.68 -7.58
N ASP A 494 22.94 -0.69 -6.69
CA ASP A 494 24.15 -0.18 -6.06
C ASP A 494 24.62 -1.05 -4.89
N THR A 495 25.60 -1.92 -5.15
CA THR A 495 26.23 -2.79 -4.13
C THR A 495 26.90 -2.04 -2.98
N SER A 496 27.16 -0.73 -3.11
CA SER A 496 27.74 0.08 -2.04
C SER A 496 26.68 0.63 -1.06
N PHE A 497 25.40 0.56 -1.42
CA PHE A 497 24.32 1.09 -0.62
C PHE A 497 23.99 0.17 0.57
N PRO A 498 23.80 0.68 1.81
CA PRO A 498 23.53 -0.17 2.96
C PRO A 498 22.18 -0.88 2.88
N ASN A 499 22.19 -2.22 2.98
CA ASN A 499 21.00 -3.08 2.96
C ASN A 499 19.91 -2.67 3.97
N GLY A 500 20.30 -2.10 5.12
CA GLY A 500 19.34 -1.66 6.15
C GLY A 500 18.37 -0.58 5.66
N TRP A 501 18.82 0.34 4.81
CA TRP A 501 17.96 1.39 4.25
C TRP A 501 17.01 0.87 3.18
N ILE A 502 17.43 -0.15 2.42
CA ILE A 502 16.57 -0.84 1.46
C ILE A 502 15.39 -1.49 2.19
N VAL A 503 15.67 -2.20 3.29
CA VAL A 503 14.64 -2.83 4.15
C VAL A 503 13.64 -1.79 4.69
N VAL A 504 14.10 -0.60 5.06
CA VAL A 504 13.21 0.48 5.55
C VAL A 504 12.27 0.98 4.45
N MET A 505 12.74 1.09 3.20
CA MET A 505 11.88 1.45 2.08
C MET A 505 10.86 0.34 1.79
N GLU A 506 11.28 -0.92 1.88
CA GLU A 506 10.44 -2.09 1.64
C GLU A 506 9.26 -2.22 2.62
N ILE A 507 9.29 -1.55 3.80
CA ILE A 507 8.16 -1.45 4.76
C ILE A 507 6.86 -0.99 4.09
N ILE A 508 6.96 -0.22 3.00
CA ILE A 508 5.82 0.16 2.18
C ILE A 508 5.47 -1.04 1.28
N PRO A 509 4.27 -1.67 1.42
CA PRO A 509 3.97 -2.92 0.73
C PRO A 509 4.09 -2.89 -0.80
N GLY A 510 3.99 -1.72 -1.43
CA GLY A 510 4.16 -1.60 -2.88
C GLY A 510 5.62 -1.68 -3.32
N PHE A 511 6.56 -1.29 -2.47
CA PHE A 511 8.00 -1.42 -2.71
C PHE A 511 8.46 -2.86 -2.52
N SER A 512 7.94 -3.59 -1.52
CA SER A 512 8.22 -5.02 -1.37
C SER A 512 7.65 -5.84 -2.55
N LEU A 513 6.46 -5.50 -3.07
CA LEU A 513 5.94 -6.08 -4.31
C LEU A 513 6.88 -5.83 -5.50
N TYR A 514 7.24 -4.56 -5.73
CA TYR A 514 8.12 -4.19 -6.84
C TYR A 514 9.45 -4.94 -6.75
N ARG A 515 10.08 -5.00 -5.57
CA ARG A 515 11.35 -5.72 -5.35
C ARG A 515 11.24 -7.20 -5.72
N GLY A 516 10.18 -7.88 -5.28
CA GLY A 516 9.98 -9.30 -5.60
C GLY A 516 9.74 -9.55 -7.10
N LEU A 517 8.99 -8.67 -7.76
CA LEU A 517 8.78 -8.75 -9.21
C LEU A 517 10.06 -8.42 -10.00
N TYR A 518 10.88 -7.50 -9.50
CA TYR A 518 12.20 -7.20 -10.06
C TYR A 518 13.10 -8.43 -10.04
N GLU A 519 13.19 -9.13 -8.91
CA GLU A 519 13.97 -10.37 -8.80
C GLU A 519 13.48 -11.45 -9.77
N PHE A 520 12.16 -11.66 -9.88
CA PHE A 520 11.61 -12.56 -10.90
C PHE A 520 11.96 -12.13 -12.33
N GLY A 521 11.94 -10.82 -12.61
CA GLY A 521 12.29 -10.24 -13.91
C GLY A 521 13.75 -10.49 -14.27
N GLN A 522 14.68 -10.25 -13.33
CA GLN A 522 16.11 -10.46 -13.55
C GLN A 522 16.44 -11.94 -13.82
N TYR A 523 15.89 -12.86 -13.04
CA TYR A 523 16.11 -14.29 -13.26
C TYR A 523 15.47 -14.80 -14.55
N ALA A 524 14.29 -14.30 -14.93
CA ALA A 524 13.67 -14.64 -16.20
C ALA A 524 14.48 -14.10 -17.39
N PHE A 525 14.96 -12.86 -17.29
CA PHE A 525 15.79 -12.22 -18.32
C PHE A 525 17.14 -12.93 -18.48
N ALA A 526 17.87 -13.15 -17.37
CA ALA A 526 19.14 -13.86 -17.36
C ALA A 526 18.99 -15.31 -17.86
N GLY A 527 17.96 -16.02 -17.41
CA GLY A 527 17.65 -17.37 -17.90
C GLY A 527 17.37 -17.41 -19.40
N ASN A 528 16.66 -16.42 -19.94
CA ASN A 528 16.41 -16.32 -21.38
C ASN A 528 17.70 -16.02 -22.17
N ALA A 529 18.54 -15.10 -21.68
CA ALA A 529 19.80 -14.72 -22.32
C ALA A 529 20.84 -15.86 -22.30
N MET A 530 20.92 -16.61 -21.20
CA MET A 530 21.91 -17.68 -21.00
C MET A 530 21.40 -19.07 -21.41
N GLY A 531 20.12 -19.19 -21.80
CA GLY A 531 19.49 -20.49 -22.08
C GLY A 531 19.26 -21.35 -20.82
N ALA A 532 19.36 -20.76 -19.63
CA ALA A 532 19.18 -21.43 -18.34
C ALA A 532 17.71 -21.38 -17.86
N ASP A 533 17.40 -22.12 -16.80
CA ASP A 533 16.09 -22.04 -16.14
C ASP A 533 15.93 -20.71 -15.38
N GLY A 534 14.68 -20.29 -15.14
CA GLY A 534 14.40 -19.14 -14.27
C GLY A 534 14.57 -19.47 -12.78
N MET A 535 14.03 -18.63 -11.91
CA MET A 535 14.17 -18.77 -10.46
C MET A 535 13.54 -20.07 -9.93
N LYS A 536 14.31 -20.86 -9.19
CA LYS A 536 13.87 -22.07 -8.46
C LYS A 536 14.09 -21.92 -6.95
N TRP A 537 13.53 -22.84 -6.16
CA TRP A 537 13.63 -22.81 -4.69
C TRP A 537 15.07 -22.84 -4.19
N ALA A 538 15.95 -23.56 -4.88
CA ALA A 538 17.38 -23.62 -4.56
C ALA A 538 18.11 -22.27 -4.73
N ASN A 539 17.58 -21.36 -5.57
CA ASN A 539 18.19 -20.06 -5.82
C ASN A 539 17.83 -19.02 -4.75
N LEU A 540 16.92 -19.32 -3.80
CA LEU A 540 16.54 -18.38 -2.75
C LEU A 540 17.64 -18.14 -1.71
N ASP A 541 18.60 -19.08 -1.61
CA ASP A 541 19.74 -18.96 -0.69
C ASP A 541 20.97 -18.32 -1.34
N ASP A 542 20.85 -17.84 -2.58
CA ASP A 542 21.92 -17.12 -3.26
C ASP A 542 22.16 -15.75 -2.58
N PRO A 543 23.39 -15.42 -2.14
CA PRO A 543 23.69 -14.14 -1.50
C PRO A 543 23.46 -12.91 -2.38
N HIS A 544 23.37 -13.07 -3.71
CA HIS A 544 23.02 -12.00 -4.63
C HIS A 544 21.51 -11.87 -4.87
N ASN A 545 20.69 -12.78 -4.35
CA ASN A 545 19.24 -12.79 -4.51
C ASN A 545 18.52 -12.14 -3.32
N GLY A 546 17.70 -11.11 -3.57
CA GLY A 546 16.88 -10.48 -2.54
C GLY A 546 15.60 -11.24 -2.17
N MET A 547 15.15 -12.21 -2.96
CA MET A 547 13.80 -12.79 -2.89
C MET A 547 13.44 -13.39 -1.52
N ARG A 548 14.39 -14.05 -0.86
CA ARG A 548 14.18 -14.60 0.49
C ARG A 548 13.90 -13.50 1.52
N GLY A 549 14.64 -12.38 1.44
CA GLY A 549 14.43 -11.21 2.29
C GLY A 549 13.04 -10.61 2.08
N VAL A 550 12.65 -10.40 0.82
CA VAL A 550 11.33 -9.85 0.46
C VAL A 550 10.18 -10.72 1.00
N LEU A 551 10.28 -12.04 0.86
CA LEU A 551 9.26 -12.98 1.38
C LEU A 551 9.12 -12.88 2.91
N ILE A 552 10.24 -12.79 3.63
CA ILE A 552 10.23 -12.63 5.10
C ILE A 552 9.60 -11.30 5.48
N ILE A 553 10.00 -10.21 4.82
CA ILE A 553 9.50 -8.86 5.08
C ILE A 553 7.98 -8.80 4.87
N MET A 554 7.47 -9.29 3.74
CA MET A 554 6.01 -9.29 3.49
C MET A 554 5.22 -10.11 4.52
N VAL A 555 5.76 -11.24 5.01
CA VAL A 555 5.12 -12.03 6.07
C VAL A 555 5.10 -11.27 7.40
N VAL A 556 6.20 -10.62 7.76
CA VAL A 556 6.31 -9.80 8.97
C VAL A 556 5.37 -8.60 8.90
N GLU A 557 5.34 -7.90 7.77
CA GLU A 557 4.42 -6.79 7.52
C GLU A 557 2.97 -7.23 7.65
N TRP A 558 2.59 -8.35 7.04
CA TRP A 558 1.25 -8.89 7.16
C TRP A 558 0.89 -9.21 8.62
N ALA A 559 1.81 -9.84 9.36
CA ALA A 559 1.63 -10.19 10.77
C ALA A 559 1.47 -8.96 11.69
N ILE A 560 2.06 -7.81 11.32
CA ILE A 560 1.97 -6.55 12.08
C ILE A 560 0.77 -5.71 11.64
N LEU A 561 0.56 -5.53 10.33
CA LEU A 561 -0.47 -4.67 9.77
C LEU A 561 -1.88 -5.18 10.06
N LEU A 562 -2.12 -6.50 10.05
CA LEU A 562 -3.46 -7.03 10.26
C LEU A 562 -3.98 -6.77 11.69
N PRO A 563 -3.23 -7.07 12.78
CA PRO A 563 -3.62 -6.67 14.14
C PRO A 563 -3.73 -5.15 14.31
N LEU A 564 -2.81 -4.39 13.70
CA LEU A 564 -2.85 -2.93 13.76
C LEU A 564 -4.11 -2.36 13.09
N ALA A 565 -4.48 -2.88 11.92
CA ALA A 565 -5.72 -2.51 11.23
C ALA A 565 -6.95 -2.79 12.10
N PHE A 566 -7.00 -3.95 12.75
CA PHE A 566 -8.08 -4.31 13.68
C PHE A 566 -8.14 -3.35 14.88
N TYR A 567 -7.00 -3.00 15.45
CA TYR A 567 -6.92 -2.04 16.56
C TYR A 567 -7.42 -0.65 16.17
N VAL A 568 -6.92 -0.09 15.06
CA VAL A 568 -7.31 1.26 14.60
C VAL A 568 -8.77 1.31 14.16
N ASP A 569 -9.31 0.26 13.53
CA ASP A 569 -10.74 0.16 13.20
C ASP A 569 -11.62 0.17 14.46
N GLN A 570 -11.23 -0.55 15.53
CA GLN A 570 -11.96 -0.46 16.80
C GLN A 570 -11.93 0.95 17.38
N VAL A 571 -10.78 1.60 17.42
CA VAL A 571 -10.65 2.98 17.95
C VAL A 571 -11.44 3.97 17.11
N SER A 572 -11.36 3.89 15.77
CA SER A 572 -12.04 4.82 14.86
C SER A 572 -13.55 4.59 14.75
N SER A 573 -14.02 3.35 14.95
CA SER A 573 -15.46 3.02 15.00
C SER A 573 -16.17 3.58 16.23
N LEU A 574 -15.43 3.87 17.31
CA LEU A 574 -15.91 4.62 18.47
C LEU A 574 -15.68 6.13 18.28
N GLY A 575 -16.15 6.67 17.16
CA GLY A 575 -16.24 8.10 16.87
C GLY A 575 -17.20 8.80 17.85
N GLY A 576 -16.76 8.93 19.09
CA GLY A 576 -17.54 9.36 20.23
C GLY A 576 -16.87 8.92 21.53
N GLY A 577 -15.71 9.48 21.88
CA GLY A 577 -15.28 9.65 23.28
C GLY A 577 -15.06 8.41 24.16
N PHE A 578 -14.80 7.23 23.61
CA PHE A 578 -14.30 6.09 24.41
C PHE A 578 -12.80 5.93 24.16
N GLN A 579 -11.98 6.58 24.99
CA GLN A 579 -10.65 6.02 25.27
C GLN A 579 -10.90 4.75 26.10
N LYS A 580 -11.07 3.59 25.44
CA LYS A 580 -10.66 2.37 26.13
C LYS A 580 -9.16 2.49 26.33
N ASN A 581 -8.67 2.30 27.56
CA ASN A 581 -7.25 2.22 27.85
C ASN A 581 -6.55 1.37 26.79
N SER A 582 -5.41 1.88 26.30
CA SER A 582 -4.51 1.31 25.27
C SER A 582 -4.14 -0.18 25.46
N LEU A 583 -4.53 -0.80 26.59
CA LEU A 583 -4.14 -2.14 27.04
C LEU A 583 -5.31 -3.15 27.15
N PHE A 584 -6.43 -2.96 26.44
CA PHE A 584 -7.57 -3.89 26.48
C PHE A 584 -7.22 -5.33 26.07
N PHE A 585 -6.24 -5.51 25.18
CA PHE A 585 -5.80 -6.85 24.71
C PHE A 585 -5.24 -7.75 25.83
N LEU A 586 -4.59 -7.16 26.85
CA LEU A 586 -4.04 -7.91 27.99
C LEU A 586 -5.12 -8.44 28.95
N GLN A 587 -6.36 -7.95 28.87
CA GLN A 587 -7.46 -8.46 29.70
C GLN A 587 -8.12 -9.73 29.12
N CYS A 588 -7.94 -10.02 27.82
CA CYS A 588 -8.48 -11.23 27.19
C CYS A 588 -7.85 -12.53 27.72
N PHE A 589 -6.68 -12.47 28.38
CA PHE A 589 -5.99 -13.63 28.94
C PHE A 589 -6.30 -13.90 30.43
N LYS A 590 -7.11 -13.07 31.10
CA LYS A 590 -7.58 -13.38 32.46
C LYS A 590 -8.85 -14.24 32.41
N LYS A 591 -8.69 -15.53 32.73
CA LYS A 591 -9.78 -16.49 32.95
C LYS A 591 -10.92 -15.87 33.78
N ARG A 592 -12.15 -16.08 33.33
CA ARG A 592 -13.39 -15.84 34.09
C ARG A 592 -13.30 -16.54 35.45
N SER A 593 -13.09 -15.77 36.51
CA SER A 593 -13.46 -16.16 37.86
C SER A 593 -14.95 -15.88 38.04
N LEU A 594 -15.73 -16.91 38.36
CA LEU A 594 -17.08 -16.79 38.90
C LEU A 594 -17.01 -16.00 40.21
N SER A 595 -17.24 -14.69 40.13
CA SER A 595 -17.42 -13.85 41.30
C SER A 595 -18.92 -13.70 41.57
N LEU A 596 -19.34 -14.18 42.73
CA LEU A 596 -20.65 -13.91 43.31
C LEU A 596 -20.83 -12.38 43.37
N ARG A 597 -21.68 -11.83 42.49
CA ARG A 597 -21.83 -10.39 42.30
C ARG A 597 -22.57 -9.78 43.50
N ARG A 598 -21.82 -9.36 44.51
CA ARG A 598 -22.32 -8.49 45.59
C ARG A 598 -22.39 -7.06 45.03
N TYR A 599 -23.60 -6.53 44.87
CA TYR A 599 -23.85 -5.15 44.47
C TYR A 599 -23.22 -4.20 45.50
N SER A 600 -22.15 -3.49 45.12
CA SER A 600 -21.58 -2.43 45.95
C SER A 600 -22.23 -1.10 45.57
N PHE A 601 -23.07 -0.59 46.45
CA PHE A 601 -23.63 0.75 46.39
C PHE A 601 -22.53 1.77 46.76
N GLY A 602 -21.79 2.23 45.76
CA GLY A 602 -20.82 3.31 45.90
C GLY A 602 -21.50 4.65 45.61
N ARG A 603 -22.11 5.26 46.64
CA ARG A 603 -22.72 6.59 46.56
C ARG A 603 -21.61 7.63 46.39
N GLN A 604 -21.28 7.97 45.14
CA GLN A 604 -20.34 9.06 44.84
C GLN A 604 -21.13 10.37 44.90
N GLY A 605 -20.91 11.14 45.98
CA GLY A 605 -21.58 12.41 46.22
C GLY A 605 -21.35 13.38 45.07
N SER A 606 -22.36 13.56 44.23
CA SER A 606 -22.40 14.63 43.25
C SER A 606 -22.88 15.89 43.95
N LYS A 607 -22.14 17.01 43.79
CA LYS A 607 -22.58 18.34 44.19
C LYS A 607 -24.00 18.55 43.66
N VAL A 608 -24.96 18.73 44.57
CA VAL A 608 -26.35 19.05 44.26
C VAL A 608 -26.37 20.50 43.77
N VAL A 609 -26.35 20.68 42.46
CA VAL A 609 -26.89 21.89 41.85
C VAL A 609 -28.39 21.65 41.79
N VAL A 610 -29.14 22.34 42.65
CA VAL A 610 -30.61 22.35 42.60
C VAL A 610 -30.99 23.24 41.41
N GLU A 611 -31.07 22.67 40.21
CA GLU A 611 -31.94 23.22 39.15
C GLU A 611 -33.38 22.95 39.61
N MET A 612 -34.26 23.96 39.51
CA MET A 612 -35.69 23.79 39.78
C MET A 612 -36.29 22.90 38.68
N ASP A 613 -36.20 21.58 38.86
CA ASP A 613 -36.86 20.61 37.99
C ASP A 613 -38.39 20.74 38.18
N ASN A 614 -39.14 20.66 37.08
CA ASN A 614 -40.60 20.64 37.13
C ASN A 614 -41.10 19.42 37.93
N PRO A 615 -42.23 19.53 38.63
CA PRO A 615 -42.72 18.50 39.56
C PRO A 615 -42.88 17.12 38.90
N ASP A 616 -43.29 17.06 37.64
CA ASP A 616 -43.46 15.82 36.88
C ASP A 616 -42.13 15.09 36.62
N ALA A 617 -41.06 15.84 36.33
CA ALA A 617 -39.73 15.27 36.08
C ALA A 617 -39.07 14.81 37.39
N ALA A 618 -39.30 15.54 38.48
CA ALA A 618 -38.87 15.14 39.82
C ALA A 618 -39.60 13.87 40.29
N GLN A 619 -40.89 13.76 40.01
CA GLN A 619 -41.68 12.56 40.33
C GLN A 619 -41.21 11.34 39.55
N GLU A 620 -40.94 11.46 38.25
CA GLU A 620 -40.40 10.35 37.45
C GLU A 620 -39.01 9.91 37.95
N ARG A 621 -38.20 10.87 38.40
CA ARG A 621 -36.90 10.58 39.01
C ARG A 621 -37.03 9.77 40.31
N GLU A 622 -37.97 10.13 41.17
CA GLU A 622 -38.25 9.37 42.39
C GLU A 622 -38.73 7.94 42.07
N VAL A 623 -39.59 7.78 41.06
CA VAL A 623 -40.02 6.47 40.57
C VAL A 623 -38.83 5.64 40.06
N VAL A 624 -37.91 6.25 39.31
CA VAL A 624 -36.69 5.57 38.84
C VAL A 624 -35.80 5.16 40.01
N GLU A 625 -35.60 6.02 41.01
CA GLU A 625 -34.81 5.72 42.20
C GLU A 625 -35.40 4.55 43.00
N GLN A 626 -36.72 4.46 43.11
CA GLN A 626 -37.41 3.32 43.73
C GLN A 626 -37.25 2.03 42.91
N LEU A 627 -37.42 2.10 41.59
CA LEU A 627 -37.30 0.94 40.68
C LEU A 627 -35.88 0.40 40.58
N LEU A 628 -34.86 1.20 40.87
CA LEU A 628 -33.47 0.75 40.96
C LEU A 628 -33.19 -0.12 42.20
N LEU A 629 -34.03 -0.03 43.24
CA LEU A 629 -33.90 -0.81 44.48
C LEU A 629 -34.62 -2.17 44.39
N GLU A 630 -35.57 -2.33 43.48
CA GLU A 630 -36.29 -3.59 43.22
C GLU A 630 -35.62 -4.44 42.12
N PRO A 631 -35.80 -5.78 42.11
CA PRO A 631 -35.35 -6.60 40.99
C PRO A 631 -36.07 -6.18 39.70
N ILE A 632 -35.28 -5.72 38.70
CA ILE A 632 -35.65 -5.02 37.43
C ILE A 632 -36.50 -5.88 36.46
N ALA A 633 -37.35 -6.80 36.93
CA ALA A 633 -37.99 -7.82 36.09
C ALA A 633 -39.06 -7.27 35.12
N ASN A 634 -39.70 -6.14 35.46
CA ASN A 634 -40.87 -5.64 34.73
C ASN A 634 -40.63 -4.39 33.85
N GLN A 635 -39.51 -3.70 34.00
CA GLN A 635 -39.19 -2.53 33.17
C GLN A 635 -38.45 -2.95 31.89
N ALA A 636 -38.82 -2.35 30.75
CA ALA A 636 -38.13 -2.59 29.47
C ALA A 636 -36.93 -1.67 29.32
N ILE A 637 -37.07 -0.41 29.71
CA ILE A 637 -36.04 0.64 29.64
C ILE A 637 -36.05 1.41 30.96
N LEU A 638 -34.86 1.63 31.53
CA LEU A 638 -34.65 2.43 32.73
C LEU A 638 -33.43 3.32 32.52
N SER A 639 -33.61 4.63 32.55
CA SER A 639 -32.53 5.63 32.46
C SER A 639 -32.36 6.26 33.84
N ASP A 640 -31.13 6.31 34.34
CA ASP A 640 -30.77 6.92 35.62
C ASP A 640 -29.78 8.06 35.38
N ASN A 641 -30.26 9.29 35.57
CA ASN A 641 -29.49 10.53 35.53
C ASN A 641 -28.56 10.64 34.30
N LEU A 642 -29.06 10.25 33.12
CA LEU A 642 -28.28 10.14 31.89
C LEU A 642 -27.93 11.54 31.36
N ARG A 643 -26.63 11.84 31.24
CA ARG A 643 -26.14 13.16 30.85
C ARG A 643 -25.26 13.09 29.61
N LYS A 644 -25.38 14.09 28.73
CA LYS A 644 -24.45 14.28 27.60
C LYS A 644 -23.96 15.71 27.49
N VAL A 645 -22.66 15.86 27.52
CA VAL A 645 -21.94 17.10 27.19
C VAL A 645 -21.14 16.86 25.91
N TYR A 646 -21.32 17.73 24.92
CA TYR A 646 -20.45 17.82 23.76
C TYR A 646 -19.51 18.99 23.98
N HIS A 647 -18.21 18.70 24.07
CA HIS A 647 -17.22 19.75 24.27
C HIS A 647 -17.13 20.64 23.03
N GLY A 648 -17.05 21.94 23.25
CA GLY A 648 -16.91 22.91 22.18
C GLY A 648 -15.60 22.71 21.41
N LYS A 649 -15.67 22.80 20.08
CA LYS A 649 -14.50 22.93 19.20
C LYS A 649 -14.44 24.37 18.71
N ASP A 650 -13.23 24.86 18.45
CA ASP A 650 -12.98 26.17 17.83
C ASP A 650 -13.48 27.36 18.68
N GLY A 651 -13.31 27.29 20.00
CA GLY A 651 -13.64 28.38 20.94
C GLY A 651 -15.11 28.48 21.34
N ASN A 652 -15.98 27.57 20.87
CA ASN A 652 -17.37 27.49 21.33
C ASN A 652 -17.48 26.96 22.77
N PRO A 653 -18.49 27.36 23.55
CA PRO A 653 -18.74 26.79 24.88
C PRO A 653 -19.23 25.33 24.78
N ASP A 654 -19.03 24.59 25.86
CA ASP A 654 -19.53 23.22 26.00
C ASP A 654 -21.05 23.18 25.87
N LYS A 655 -21.56 22.37 24.93
CA LYS A 655 -22.99 22.21 24.71
C LYS A 655 -23.52 21.02 25.49
N LEU A 656 -24.31 21.31 26.50
CA LEU A 656 -25.00 20.29 27.29
C LEU A 656 -26.28 19.86 26.54
N ALA A 657 -26.23 18.67 25.93
CA ALA A 657 -27.31 18.17 25.09
C ALA A 657 -28.38 17.40 25.87
N VAL A 658 -28.02 16.79 27.01
CA VAL A 658 -28.97 16.09 27.91
C VAL A 658 -28.57 16.36 29.37
N ARG A 659 -29.50 16.87 30.18
CA ARG A 659 -29.34 17.35 31.57
C ARG A 659 -29.77 16.30 32.62
N GLY A 660 -29.13 15.13 32.64
CA GLY A 660 -29.37 14.17 33.74
C GLY A 660 -30.77 13.53 33.71
N LEU A 661 -31.12 12.92 32.58
CA LEU A 661 -32.46 12.38 32.34
C LEU A 661 -32.73 11.07 33.08
N SER A 662 -33.82 11.02 33.83
CA SER A 662 -34.35 9.81 34.45
C SER A 662 -35.69 9.43 33.82
N LEU A 663 -35.83 8.18 33.37
CA LEU A 663 -37.02 7.73 32.63
C LEU A 663 -37.23 6.22 32.82
N ALA A 664 -38.44 5.80 33.16
CA ALA A 664 -38.82 4.38 33.25
C ALA A 664 -39.94 4.04 32.26
N ILE A 665 -39.73 3.01 31.43
CA ILE A 665 -40.72 2.56 30.45
C ILE A 665 -41.00 1.05 30.63
N PRO A 666 -42.23 0.67 31.01
CA PRO A 666 -42.68 -0.71 31.05
C PRO A 666 -42.84 -1.33 29.66
N LYS A 667 -42.96 -2.65 29.64
CA LYS A 667 -43.29 -3.40 28.41
C LYS A 667 -44.69 -3.03 27.92
N GLY A 668 -44.87 -2.97 26.60
CA GLY A 668 -46.18 -2.68 25.98
C GLY A 668 -46.54 -1.19 25.92
N GLN A 669 -45.64 -0.30 26.33
CA GLN A 669 -45.85 1.15 26.32
C GLN A 669 -45.08 1.81 25.17
N CYS A 670 -45.73 2.79 24.52
CA CYS A 670 -45.07 3.71 23.60
C CYS A 670 -44.87 5.07 24.26
N PHE A 671 -43.60 5.46 24.41
CA PHE A 671 -43.21 6.75 24.95
C PHE A 671 -42.80 7.70 23.82
N GLY A 672 -43.48 8.84 23.74
CA GLY A 672 -43.16 9.90 22.80
C GLY A 672 -42.22 10.94 23.40
N MET A 673 -41.19 11.34 22.67
CA MET A 673 -40.38 12.51 22.97
C MET A 673 -40.72 13.62 21.99
N LEU A 674 -41.50 14.60 22.44
CA LEU A 674 -41.89 15.77 21.65
C LEU A 674 -40.99 16.94 22.01
N GLY A 675 -40.43 17.62 21.02
CA GLY A 675 -39.52 18.74 21.28
C GLY A 675 -39.15 19.47 19.99
N PRO A 676 -38.72 20.73 20.04
CA PRO A 676 -38.20 21.41 18.87
C PRO A 676 -36.86 20.79 18.39
N ASN A 677 -36.43 21.15 17.19
CA ASN A 677 -35.10 20.78 16.69
C ASN A 677 -34.02 21.37 17.60
N GLY A 678 -32.99 20.57 17.91
CA GLY A 678 -31.92 21.01 18.80
C GLY A 678 -32.16 20.80 20.30
N ALA A 679 -33.35 20.31 20.71
CA ALA A 679 -33.65 20.05 22.12
C ALA A 679 -32.81 18.93 22.77
N GLY A 680 -32.19 18.05 21.96
CA GLY A 680 -31.34 16.93 22.43
C GLY A 680 -31.95 15.52 22.30
N LYS A 681 -33.14 15.39 21.68
CA LYS A 681 -33.86 14.11 21.43
C LYS A 681 -32.98 13.03 20.76
N THR A 682 -32.38 13.36 19.62
CA THR A 682 -31.49 12.47 18.87
C THR A 682 -30.23 12.12 19.68
N SER A 683 -29.74 13.03 20.51
CA SER A 683 -28.60 12.76 21.41
C SER A 683 -28.95 11.73 22.48
N PHE A 684 -30.17 11.79 23.03
CA PHE A 684 -30.69 10.77 23.94
C PHE A 684 -30.80 9.40 23.26
N ILE A 685 -31.46 9.31 22.10
CA ILE A 685 -31.55 8.05 21.34
C ILE A 685 -30.14 7.52 21.04
N SER A 686 -29.23 8.37 20.57
CA SER A 686 -27.85 7.99 20.24
C SER A 686 -27.08 7.40 21.42
N MET A 687 -27.37 7.84 22.65
CA MET A 687 -26.82 7.23 23.86
C MET A 687 -27.44 5.86 24.15
N MET A 688 -28.77 5.77 24.07
CA MET A 688 -29.51 4.54 24.36
C MET A 688 -29.17 3.39 23.39
N ILE A 689 -28.92 3.73 22.13
CA ILE A 689 -28.49 2.76 21.09
C ILE A 689 -26.96 2.61 21.02
N GLY A 690 -26.19 3.27 21.90
CA GLY A 690 -24.73 3.10 22.01
C GLY A 690 -23.88 3.67 20.86
N LEU A 691 -24.40 4.62 20.07
CA LEU A 691 -23.58 5.38 19.12
C LEU A 691 -22.68 6.38 19.82
N VAL A 692 -23.16 6.95 20.92
CA VAL A 692 -22.47 7.98 21.69
C VAL A 692 -22.48 7.57 23.15
N PRO A 693 -21.34 7.48 23.85
CA PRO A 693 -21.36 7.16 25.26
C PRO A 693 -21.91 8.32 26.08
N PRO A 694 -22.64 8.02 27.17
CA PRO A 694 -23.08 9.05 28.11
C PRO A 694 -21.86 9.64 28.85
N THR A 695 -21.91 10.95 29.11
CA THR A 695 -20.89 11.66 29.91
C THR A 695 -20.99 11.28 31.39
N SER A 696 -22.21 11.16 31.91
CA SER A 696 -22.50 10.64 33.25
C SER A 696 -23.88 9.96 33.28
N GLY A 697 -24.19 9.26 34.37
CA GLY A 697 -25.41 8.44 34.47
C GLY A 697 -25.29 7.09 33.77
N THR A 698 -26.34 6.28 33.85
CA THR A 698 -26.40 4.95 33.23
C THR A 698 -27.81 4.63 32.74
N ALA A 699 -27.95 3.62 31.90
CA ALA A 699 -29.25 3.11 31.49
C ALA A 699 -29.25 1.58 31.40
N TYR A 700 -30.41 1.00 31.67
CA TYR A 700 -30.65 -0.43 31.66
C TYR A 700 -31.74 -0.77 30.65
N ILE A 701 -31.48 -1.74 29.78
CA ILE A 701 -32.44 -2.30 28.83
C ILE A 701 -32.63 -3.76 29.18
N HIS A 702 -33.84 -4.15 29.63
CA HIS A 702 -34.09 -5.48 30.21
C HIS A 702 -33.08 -5.91 31.28
N GLY A 703 -32.69 -4.98 32.16
CA GLY A 703 -31.73 -5.23 33.23
C GLY A 703 -30.26 -5.33 32.77
N MET A 704 -29.97 -5.13 31.48
CA MET A 704 -28.62 -5.07 30.93
C MET A 704 -28.15 -3.63 30.82
N ASP A 705 -26.92 -3.34 31.26
CA ASP A 705 -26.37 -1.98 31.28
C ASP A 705 -25.78 -1.58 29.92
N ILE A 706 -26.14 -0.38 29.43
CA ILE A 706 -25.67 0.18 28.15
C ILE A 706 -24.15 0.44 28.10
N LYS A 707 -23.43 0.44 29.23
CA LYS A 707 -21.97 0.59 29.24
C LYS A 707 -21.23 -0.73 29.11
N THR A 708 -21.83 -1.82 29.60
CA THR A 708 -21.15 -3.11 29.77
C THR A 708 -21.69 -4.20 28.84
N ASP A 709 -23.00 -4.23 28.57
CA ASP A 709 -23.70 -5.36 27.95
C ASP A 709 -24.32 -5.04 26.56
N MET A 710 -23.83 -4.02 25.85
CA MET A 710 -24.42 -3.55 24.57
C MET A 710 -24.59 -4.63 23.50
N ASP A 711 -23.66 -5.57 23.36
CA ASP A 711 -23.77 -6.63 22.36
C ASP A 711 -25.01 -7.54 22.61
N ALA A 712 -25.37 -7.75 23.88
CA ALA A 712 -26.57 -8.50 24.25
C ALA A 712 -27.85 -7.67 24.09
N ILE A 713 -27.75 -6.35 24.31
CA ILE A 713 -28.83 -5.39 24.08
C ILE A 713 -29.17 -5.32 22.58
N TYR A 714 -28.18 -5.25 21.68
CA TYR A 714 -28.38 -5.19 20.23
C TYR A 714 -29.10 -6.41 19.65
N ALA A 715 -28.99 -7.59 20.29
CA ALA A 715 -29.77 -8.75 19.88
C ALA A 715 -31.29 -8.53 20.07
N ASN A 716 -31.69 -7.79 21.10
CA ASN A 716 -33.09 -7.59 21.50
C ASN A 716 -33.67 -6.22 21.14
N MET A 717 -32.87 -5.34 20.54
CA MET A 717 -33.23 -3.96 20.17
C MET A 717 -33.55 -3.84 18.67
N GLY A 718 -34.54 -3.02 18.32
CA GLY A 718 -34.78 -2.55 16.95
C GLY A 718 -34.51 -1.04 16.85
N VAL A 719 -33.90 -0.59 15.75
CA VAL A 719 -33.56 0.83 15.58
C VAL A 719 -34.00 1.31 14.20
N CYS A 720 -34.81 2.38 14.16
CA CYS A 720 -35.12 3.14 12.97
C CYS A 720 -34.44 4.52 13.08
N PRO A 721 -33.26 4.73 12.44
CA PRO A 721 -32.54 6.00 12.50
C PRO A 721 -33.27 7.12 11.74
N GLN A 722 -32.88 8.37 11.95
CA GLN A 722 -33.45 9.54 11.25
C GLN A 722 -33.22 9.47 9.73
N HIS A 723 -32.00 9.10 9.31
CA HIS A 723 -31.66 8.87 7.90
C HIS A 723 -31.73 7.39 7.56
N ASP A 724 -32.32 7.04 6.42
CA ASP A 724 -32.48 5.65 5.99
C ASP A 724 -31.13 5.02 5.57
N LEU A 725 -30.58 4.16 6.42
CA LEU A 725 -29.30 3.45 6.19
C LEU A 725 -29.53 2.14 5.42
N LEU A 726 -29.70 2.24 4.09
CA LEU A 726 -30.07 1.11 3.22
C LEU A 726 -29.03 0.89 2.10
N TRP A 727 -28.87 -0.37 1.67
CA TRP A 727 -28.09 -0.69 0.48
C TRP A 727 -28.92 -0.44 -0.78
N GLU A 728 -28.54 0.54 -1.58
CA GLU A 728 -29.30 0.89 -2.79
C GLU A 728 -29.35 -0.23 -3.84
N THR A 729 -28.35 -1.11 -3.85
CA THR A 729 -28.24 -2.22 -4.80
C THR A 729 -29.09 -3.44 -4.42
N LEU A 730 -29.50 -3.58 -3.15
CA LEU A 730 -30.30 -4.69 -2.64
C LEU A 730 -31.80 -4.40 -2.76
N THR A 731 -32.65 -5.43 -2.78
CA THR A 731 -34.12 -5.28 -2.77
C THR A 731 -34.67 -5.14 -1.37
N GLY A 732 -35.91 -4.65 -1.21
CA GLY A 732 -36.56 -4.58 0.10
C GLY A 732 -36.66 -5.96 0.78
N ARG A 733 -37.00 -6.99 0.02
CA ARG A 733 -37.03 -8.38 0.48
C ARG A 733 -35.66 -8.87 0.94
N GLU A 734 -34.59 -8.55 0.21
CA GLU A 734 -33.22 -8.94 0.58
C GLU A 734 -32.75 -8.28 1.89
N HIS A 735 -33.14 -7.02 2.14
CA HIS A 735 -32.85 -6.35 3.41
C HIS A 735 -33.51 -7.07 4.59
N LEU A 736 -34.81 -7.37 4.48
CA LEU A 736 -35.54 -8.06 5.55
C LEU A 736 -35.03 -9.49 5.74
N LEU A 737 -34.68 -10.19 4.66
CA LEU A 737 -34.03 -11.50 4.73
C LEU A 737 -32.67 -11.46 5.43
N PHE A 738 -31.92 -10.37 5.27
CA PHE A 738 -30.63 -10.18 5.92
C PHE A 738 -30.79 -9.89 7.41
N TYR A 739 -31.56 -8.85 7.77
CA TYR A 739 -31.77 -8.46 9.17
C TYR A 739 -32.55 -9.51 9.97
N GLY A 740 -33.51 -10.21 9.34
CA GLY A 740 -34.20 -11.32 9.98
C GLY A 740 -33.25 -12.47 10.38
N ARG A 741 -32.24 -12.78 9.55
CA ARG A 741 -31.21 -13.78 9.90
C ARG A 741 -30.29 -13.32 11.03
N LEU A 742 -29.96 -12.02 11.09
CA LEU A 742 -29.22 -11.45 12.22
C LEU A 742 -29.99 -11.58 13.53
N LYS A 743 -31.33 -11.50 13.47
CA LYS A 743 -32.25 -11.79 14.57
C LYS A 743 -32.58 -13.28 14.75
N ASN A 744 -31.75 -14.17 14.20
CA ASN A 744 -31.81 -15.62 14.36
C ASN A 744 -33.07 -16.30 13.76
N LEU A 745 -33.78 -15.66 12.82
CA LEU A 745 -34.86 -16.28 12.05
C LEU A 745 -34.29 -17.20 10.96
N LYS A 746 -34.90 -18.37 10.76
CA LYS A 746 -34.43 -19.38 9.78
C LYS A 746 -35.59 -20.01 9.01
N GLY A 747 -35.28 -20.62 7.86
CA GLY A 747 -36.22 -21.45 7.10
C GLY A 747 -37.51 -20.75 6.69
N THR A 748 -38.64 -21.44 6.86
CA THR A 748 -39.99 -20.97 6.53
C THR A 748 -40.45 -19.83 7.43
N GLU A 749 -40.05 -19.82 8.70
CA GLU A 749 -40.36 -18.76 9.66
C GLU A 749 -39.78 -17.40 9.22
N LEU A 750 -38.54 -17.40 8.70
CA LEU A 750 -37.94 -16.20 8.13
C LEU A 750 -38.73 -15.69 6.92
N LEU A 751 -39.12 -16.56 6.00
CA LEU A 751 -39.85 -16.16 4.80
C LEU A 751 -41.21 -15.58 5.16
N LYS A 752 -41.94 -16.23 6.08
CA LYS A 752 -43.21 -15.75 6.59
C LYS A 752 -43.06 -14.39 7.27
N ALA A 753 -42.08 -14.23 8.16
CA ALA A 753 -41.82 -12.96 8.83
C ALA A 753 -41.47 -11.83 7.85
N VAL A 754 -40.74 -12.13 6.76
CA VAL A 754 -40.42 -11.15 5.70
C VAL A 754 -41.67 -10.75 4.92
N ASP A 755 -42.51 -11.70 4.52
CA ASP A 755 -43.75 -11.41 3.80
C ASP A 755 -44.74 -10.62 4.67
N ASP A 756 -44.90 -11.00 5.93
CA ASP A 756 -45.76 -10.31 6.89
C ASP A 756 -45.24 -8.88 7.17
N SER A 757 -43.91 -8.71 7.27
CA SER A 757 -43.29 -7.38 7.41
C SER A 757 -43.46 -6.51 6.17
N LEU A 758 -43.39 -7.09 4.95
CA LEU A 758 -43.64 -6.34 3.71
C LEU A 758 -45.11 -5.94 3.56
N LYS A 759 -46.03 -6.80 4.01
CA LYS A 759 -47.48 -6.53 3.98
C LYS A 759 -47.83 -5.40 4.96
N SER A 760 -47.32 -5.45 6.18
CA SER A 760 -47.65 -4.42 7.19
C SER A 760 -47.28 -3.01 6.71
N VAL A 761 -46.15 -2.84 6.04
CA VAL A 761 -45.73 -1.53 5.52
C VAL A 761 -46.22 -1.22 4.08
N ASN A 762 -47.14 -2.00 3.53
CA ASN A 762 -47.67 -1.83 2.17
C ASN A 762 -46.57 -1.81 1.08
N LEU A 763 -45.56 -2.68 1.20
CA LEU A 763 -44.50 -2.90 0.20
C LEU A 763 -44.55 -4.29 -0.46
N PHE A 764 -45.50 -5.14 -0.05
CA PHE A 764 -45.69 -6.48 -0.63
C PHE A 764 -46.35 -6.46 -2.01
N HIS A 765 -47.34 -5.58 -2.20
CA HIS A 765 -48.12 -5.51 -3.44
C HIS A 765 -47.35 -4.85 -4.61
N GLY A 766 -47.72 -5.20 -5.84
CA GLY A 766 -47.14 -4.59 -7.05
C GLY A 766 -45.67 -4.93 -7.32
N GLY A 767 -45.16 -6.02 -6.74
CA GLY A 767 -43.77 -6.47 -6.88
C GLY A 767 -42.74 -5.49 -6.31
N VAL A 768 -43.18 -4.57 -5.44
CA VAL A 768 -42.32 -3.52 -4.88
C VAL A 768 -41.19 -4.10 -4.05
N GLY A 769 -41.47 -5.09 -3.19
CA GLY A 769 -40.48 -5.76 -2.34
C GLY A 769 -39.30 -6.39 -3.09
N ASP A 770 -39.47 -6.72 -4.38
CA ASP A 770 -38.44 -7.32 -5.23
C ASP A 770 -37.73 -6.30 -6.12
N LYS A 771 -38.11 -5.01 -6.04
CA LYS A 771 -37.39 -3.91 -6.69
C LYS A 771 -36.19 -3.48 -5.83
N GLN A 772 -35.15 -2.99 -6.49
CA GLN A 772 -33.98 -2.42 -5.82
C GLN A 772 -34.35 -1.16 -5.03
N VAL A 773 -33.79 -1.03 -3.83
CA VAL A 773 -34.05 0.10 -2.94
C VAL A 773 -33.57 1.43 -3.52
N GLY A 774 -32.57 1.43 -4.41
CA GLY A 774 -32.17 2.62 -5.17
C GLY A 774 -33.30 3.23 -6.02
N LYS A 775 -34.32 2.43 -6.39
CA LYS A 775 -35.51 2.88 -7.14
C LYS A 775 -36.71 3.25 -6.26
N TYR A 776 -36.57 3.15 -4.94
CA TYR A 776 -37.65 3.49 -4.00
C TYR A 776 -37.76 5.01 -3.84
N SER A 777 -38.99 5.51 -3.72
CA SER A 777 -39.22 6.88 -3.25
C SER A 777 -38.75 7.04 -1.80
N GLY A 778 -38.51 8.27 -1.34
CA GLY A 778 -38.13 8.54 0.06
C GLY A 778 -39.09 7.88 1.05
N GLY A 779 -40.40 7.99 0.83
CA GLY A 779 -41.40 7.35 1.70
C GLY A 779 -41.41 5.82 1.65
N MET A 780 -41.03 5.20 0.54
CA MET A 780 -40.84 3.74 0.47
C MET A 780 -39.59 3.30 1.22
N LYS A 781 -38.50 4.08 1.17
CA LYS A 781 -37.27 3.83 1.95
C LYS A 781 -37.56 3.93 3.45
N ARG A 782 -38.32 4.96 3.86
CA ARG A 782 -38.73 5.15 5.25
C ARG A 782 -39.55 3.97 5.79
N ARG A 783 -40.56 3.55 5.02
CA ARG A 783 -41.39 2.37 5.36
C ARG A 783 -40.57 1.09 5.47
N LEU A 784 -39.58 0.89 4.61
CA LEU A 784 -38.65 -0.23 4.72
C LEU A 784 -37.77 -0.15 5.97
N SER A 785 -37.29 1.05 6.34
CA SER A 785 -36.51 1.28 7.56
C SER A 785 -37.29 0.90 8.82
N VAL A 786 -38.58 1.27 8.87
CA VAL A 786 -39.48 0.86 9.96
C VAL A 786 -39.74 -0.66 9.94
N ALA A 787 -39.91 -1.28 8.78
CA ALA A 787 -40.03 -2.74 8.70
C ALA A 787 -38.76 -3.46 9.23
N ILE A 788 -37.58 -2.93 8.94
CA ILE A 788 -36.29 -3.47 9.44
C ILE A 788 -36.19 -3.32 10.96
N SER A 789 -36.65 -2.21 11.55
CA SER A 789 -36.62 -2.03 13.00
C SER A 789 -37.58 -2.96 13.75
N LEU A 790 -38.62 -3.48 13.09
CA LEU A 790 -39.64 -4.35 13.69
C LEU A 790 -39.41 -5.85 13.46
N ILE A 791 -38.51 -6.24 12.55
CA ILE A 791 -38.26 -7.64 12.20
C ILE A 791 -37.52 -8.40 13.31
N GLY A 792 -37.84 -9.68 13.50
CA GLY A 792 -37.19 -10.52 14.51
C GLY A 792 -37.76 -10.41 15.92
N ASP A 793 -38.88 -9.70 16.08
CA ASP A 793 -39.58 -9.48 17.36
C ASP A 793 -38.70 -8.83 18.45
N PRO A 794 -38.15 -7.63 18.19
CA PRO A 794 -37.37 -6.90 19.19
C PRO A 794 -38.25 -6.49 20.37
N LYS A 795 -37.72 -6.58 21.57
CA LYS A 795 -38.45 -6.23 22.80
C LYS A 795 -38.49 -4.72 23.04
N VAL A 796 -37.46 -4.01 22.56
CA VAL A 796 -37.33 -2.56 22.63
C VAL A 796 -37.07 -2.01 21.24
N VAL A 797 -37.80 -0.96 20.84
CA VAL A 797 -37.64 -0.31 19.54
C VAL A 797 -37.45 1.19 19.72
N PHE A 798 -36.40 1.74 19.11
CA PHE A 798 -36.15 3.17 19.02
C PHE A 798 -36.47 3.67 17.62
N MET A 799 -37.32 4.68 17.50
CA MET A 799 -37.69 5.29 16.23
C MET A 799 -37.39 6.78 16.27
N ASP A 800 -36.42 7.22 15.46
CA ASP A 800 -36.08 8.64 15.35
C ASP A 800 -36.83 9.28 14.18
N GLU A 801 -37.91 10.01 14.45
CA GLU A 801 -38.78 10.68 13.47
C GLU A 801 -39.40 9.76 12.38
N PRO A 802 -40.15 8.70 12.75
CA PRO A 802 -40.58 7.64 11.81
C PRO A 802 -41.50 8.12 10.68
N SER A 803 -42.35 9.12 10.90
CA SER A 803 -43.33 9.61 9.92
C SER A 803 -42.84 10.72 8.98
N THR A 804 -41.63 11.24 9.18
CA THR A 804 -41.15 12.42 8.44
C THR A 804 -40.97 12.13 6.96
N GLY A 805 -41.49 13.03 6.11
CA GLY A 805 -41.41 12.91 4.65
C GLY A 805 -42.39 11.92 4.01
N LEU A 806 -43.38 11.41 4.77
CA LEU A 806 -44.47 10.59 4.24
C LEU A 806 -45.70 11.41 3.85
N ASP A 807 -46.42 10.96 2.83
CA ASP A 807 -47.76 11.48 2.52
C ASP A 807 -48.77 11.08 3.63
N PRO A 808 -49.88 11.83 3.79
CA PRO A 808 -50.83 11.60 4.89
C PRO A 808 -51.38 10.16 4.96
N ALA A 809 -51.64 9.53 3.81
CA ALA A 809 -52.18 8.17 3.77
C ALA A 809 -51.12 7.15 4.21
N SER A 810 -49.89 7.26 3.71
CA SER A 810 -48.76 6.43 4.13
C SER A 810 -48.43 6.60 5.62
N ARG A 811 -48.56 7.82 6.16
CA ARG A 811 -48.36 8.13 7.57
C ARG A 811 -49.38 7.41 8.46
N ASN A 812 -50.67 7.50 8.12
CA ASN A 812 -51.73 6.81 8.88
C ASN A 812 -51.58 5.28 8.85
N ASN A 813 -51.14 4.73 7.70
CA ASN A 813 -50.82 3.32 7.61
C ASN A 813 -49.63 2.95 8.51
N LEU A 814 -48.55 3.75 8.49
CA LEU A 814 -47.40 3.54 9.38
C LEU A 814 -47.81 3.57 10.85
N TRP A 815 -48.65 4.52 11.24
CA TRP A 815 -49.15 4.62 12.60
C TRP A 815 -49.92 3.37 13.03
N SER A 816 -50.71 2.79 12.13
CA SER A 816 -51.43 1.54 12.38
C SER A 816 -50.46 0.38 12.65
N VAL A 817 -49.36 0.30 11.90
CA VAL A 817 -48.29 -0.71 12.10
C VAL A 817 -47.59 -0.52 13.45
N VAL A 818 -47.23 0.71 13.80
CA VAL A 818 -46.56 1.01 15.09
C VAL A 818 -47.48 0.72 16.27
N LYS A 819 -48.77 1.06 16.16
CA LYS A 819 -49.79 0.78 17.18
C LYS A 819 -50.01 -0.72 17.39
N GLU A 820 -49.92 -1.52 16.34
CA GLU A 820 -49.96 -2.98 16.44
C GLU A 820 -48.67 -3.52 17.09
N ALA A 821 -47.49 -3.05 16.65
CA ALA A 821 -46.20 -3.46 17.20
C ALA A 821 -46.03 -3.12 18.68
N LYS A 822 -46.67 -2.03 19.15
CA LYS A 822 -46.64 -1.58 20.55
C LYS A 822 -47.15 -2.63 21.54
N LYS A 823 -48.14 -3.46 21.16
CA LYS A 823 -48.85 -4.35 22.11
C LYS A 823 -47.93 -5.24 22.95
N ASN A 824 -46.79 -5.67 22.40
CA ASN A 824 -45.86 -6.60 23.05
C ASN A 824 -44.45 -6.02 23.25
N ARG A 825 -44.25 -4.71 23.01
CA ARG A 825 -42.90 -4.11 22.91
C ARG A 825 -42.88 -2.73 23.57
N ALA A 826 -41.72 -2.33 24.09
CA ALA A 826 -41.51 -0.94 24.49
C ALA A 826 -40.98 -0.14 23.29
N ILE A 827 -41.65 0.96 22.95
CA ILE A 827 -41.28 1.81 21.82
C ILE A 827 -40.96 3.21 22.35
N ILE A 828 -39.78 3.73 22.00
CA ILE A 828 -39.48 5.16 22.16
C ILE A 828 -39.50 5.78 20.77
N LEU A 829 -40.37 6.76 20.56
CA LEU A 829 -40.41 7.54 19.33
C LEU A 829 -40.08 9.00 19.62
N THR A 830 -39.23 9.60 18.80
CA THR A 830 -39.08 11.06 18.74
C THR A 830 -39.95 11.56 17.61
N THR A 831 -40.66 12.65 17.86
CA THR A 831 -41.45 13.30 16.82
C THR A 831 -41.50 14.80 17.07
N HIS A 832 -41.72 15.55 16.01
CA HIS A 832 -42.12 16.95 16.04
C HIS A 832 -43.60 17.13 15.66
N SER A 833 -44.30 16.04 15.33
CA SER A 833 -45.73 16.05 15.00
C SER A 833 -46.55 15.72 16.25
N MET A 834 -47.38 16.67 16.67
CA MET A 834 -48.30 16.48 17.80
C MET A 834 -49.36 15.43 17.48
N GLU A 835 -49.91 15.43 16.26
CA GLU A 835 -50.86 14.42 15.80
C GLU A 835 -50.28 13.00 15.92
N GLU A 836 -49.01 12.79 15.55
CA GLU A 836 -48.34 11.50 15.69
C GLU A 836 -48.22 11.08 17.15
N ALA A 837 -47.82 12.02 18.01
CA ALA A 837 -47.67 11.77 19.43
C ALA A 837 -49.00 11.38 20.09
N GLU A 838 -50.09 12.08 19.76
CA GLU A 838 -51.43 11.81 20.30
C GLU A 838 -52.00 10.45 19.87
N VAL A 839 -51.72 10.03 18.62
CA VAL A 839 -52.25 8.77 18.08
C VAL A 839 -51.48 7.54 18.57
N LEU A 840 -50.16 7.67 18.72
CA LEU A 840 -49.26 6.53 18.99
C LEU A 840 -48.89 6.35 20.46
N CYS A 841 -48.60 7.44 21.16
CA CYS A 841 -47.97 7.41 22.47
C CYS A 841 -48.99 7.21 23.59
N ASP A 842 -48.65 6.39 24.58
CA ASP A 842 -49.41 6.28 25.83
C ASP A 842 -48.94 7.32 26.86
N ARG A 843 -47.65 7.64 26.82
CA ARG A 843 -47.01 8.70 27.60
C ARG A 843 -46.16 9.56 26.68
N LEU A 844 -46.16 10.85 26.91
CA LEU A 844 -45.40 11.84 26.16
C LEU A 844 -44.56 12.68 27.12
N GLY A 845 -43.30 12.89 26.77
CA GLY A 845 -42.43 13.85 27.42
C GLY A 845 -42.13 15.04 26.51
N ILE A 846 -42.43 16.26 26.96
CA ILE A 846 -42.02 17.50 26.27
C ILE A 846 -40.57 17.78 26.65
N PHE A 847 -39.67 17.69 25.67
CA PHE A 847 -38.22 17.78 25.82
C PHE A 847 -37.70 19.11 25.29
N VAL A 848 -37.12 19.93 26.17
CA VAL A 848 -36.60 21.28 25.86
C VAL A 848 -35.27 21.48 26.57
N ASP A 849 -34.27 22.03 25.87
CA ASP A 849 -32.92 22.35 26.38
C ASP A 849 -32.21 21.22 27.16
N GLY A 850 -32.46 19.97 26.75
CA GLY A 850 -31.82 18.79 27.31
C GLY A 850 -32.53 18.16 28.51
N GLY A 851 -33.70 18.66 28.93
CA GLY A 851 -34.50 18.11 30.03
C GLY A 851 -35.96 17.88 29.67
N PHE A 852 -36.67 17.05 30.44
CA PHE A 852 -38.14 16.97 30.36
C PHE A 852 -38.75 18.11 31.14
N GLN A 853 -39.66 18.85 30.48
CA GLN A 853 -40.43 19.90 31.12
C GLN A 853 -41.75 19.33 31.68
N CYS A 854 -42.41 18.48 30.92
CA CYS A 854 -43.67 17.84 31.32
C CYS A 854 -43.63 16.38 30.88
N ILE A 855 -44.19 15.47 31.69
CA ILE A 855 -44.32 14.05 31.36
C ILE A 855 -45.73 13.61 31.75
N GLY A 856 -46.49 13.09 30.78
CA GLY A 856 -47.85 12.65 31.08
C GLY A 856 -48.53 11.94 29.93
N ASN A 857 -49.76 11.52 30.14
CA ASN A 857 -50.61 10.98 29.08
C ASN A 857 -51.04 12.14 28.14
N PRO A 858 -50.96 11.99 26.80
CA PRO A 858 -51.39 13.02 25.85
C PRO A 858 -52.81 13.57 26.10
N LYS A 859 -53.71 12.77 26.70
CA LYS A 859 -55.08 13.20 27.02
C LYS A 859 -55.21 13.98 28.34
N GLU A 860 -54.22 13.87 29.22
CA GLU A 860 -54.21 14.46 30.57
C GLU A 860 -53.37 15.74 30.62
N LEU A 861 -52.30 15.82 29.83
CA LEU A 861 -51.41 16.98 29.72
C LEU A 861 -52.15 18.31 29.44
N PRO A 862 -53.11 18.39 28.50
CA PRO A 862 -53.84 19.64 28.25
C PRO A 862 -54.80 20.06 29.38
N LYS A 863 -55.19 19.13 30.26
CA LYS A 863 -56.22 19.32 31.29
C LYS A 863 -55.68 19.75 32.65
N GLN A 864 -54.39 19.53 32.92
CA GLN A 864 -53.80 19.79 34.24
C GLN A 864 -53.55 21.28 34.53
N GLU A 865 -53.54 22.16 33.53
CA GLU A 865 -52.99 23.52 33.70
C GLU A 865 -53.99 24.68 33.76
N LEU A 866 -55.32 24.46 33.62
CA LEU A 866 -56.30 25.56 33.64
C LEU A 866 -57.49 25.25 34.55
N LYS A 867 -57.52 25.88 35.73
CA LYS A 867 -58.76 26.00 36.49
C LYS A 867 -59.64 27.00 35.75
N ILE A 868 -60.87 26.60 35.43
CA ILE A 868 -61.86 27.46 34.78
C ILE A 868 -62.00 28.82 35.52
N ALA A 869 -61.86 28.81 36.85
CA ALA A 869 -61.87 30.01 37.70
C ALA A 869 -60.80 31.05 37.34
N ASP A 870 -59.58 30.62 36.96
CA ASP A 870 -58.48 31.54 36.61
C ASP A 870 -58.75 32.23 35.26
N VAL A 871 -59.42 31.53 34.33
CA VAL A 871 -59.85 32.08 33.05
C VAL A 871 -60.95 33.13 33.25
N PHE A 872 -61.94 32.85 34.11
CA PHE A 872 -62.98 33.83 34.44
C PHE A 872 -62.40 35.08 35.11
N HIS A 873 -61.46 34.92 36.06
CA HIS A 873 -60.76 36.06 36.68
C HIS A 873 -59.93 36.87 35.68
N ALA A 874 -59.23 36.21 34.76
CA ALA A 874 -58.43 36.89 33.73
C ALA A 874 -59.32 37.66 32.74
N VAL A 875 -60.44 37.09 32.32
CA VAL A 875 -61.42 37.75 31.45
C VAL A 875 -62.09 38.93 32.17
N GLU A 876 -62.39 38.81 33.46
CA GLU A 876 -62.96 39.87 34.29
C GLU A 876 -61.96 41.02 34.49
N SER A 877 -60.69 40.70 34.74
CA SER A 877 -59.61 41.69 34.77
C SER A 877 -59.40 42.36 33.41
N ALA A 878 -59.55 41.64 32.29
CA ALA A 878 -59.38 42.19 30.94
C ALA A 878 -60.57 43.08 30.53
N LYS A 879 -61.81 42.74 30.93
CA LYS A 879 -63.01 43.58 30.73
C LYS A 879 -62.90 44.96 31.38
N SER A 880 -62.13 45.09 32.47
CA SER A 880 -61.90 46.39 33.11
C SER A 880 -60.93 47.31 32.34
N ARG A 881 -60.17 46.76 31.38
CA ARG A 881 -59.13 47.49 30.62
C ARG A 881 -59.40 47.57 29.12
N PHE A 882 -60.22 46.68 28.56
CA PHE A 882 -60.49 46.58 27.12
C PHE A 882 -61.95 46.19 26.83
N SER A 883 -62.51 46.66 25.71
CA SER A 883 -63.83 46.21 25.24
C SER A 883 -63.71 44.86 24.49
N ILE A 884 -64.13 43.78 25.14
CA ILE A 884 -64.12 42.43 24.55
C ILE A 884 -65.46 42.19 23.83
N TYR A 885 -65.43 42.10 22.50
CA TYR A 885 -66.62 41.89 21.65
C TYR A 885 -67.13 40.44 21.64
N ALA A 886 -66.23 39.46 21.75
CA ALA A 886 -66.56 38.05 21.87
C ALA A 886 -65.40 37.31 22.55
N TRP A 887 -65.74 36.27 23.31
CA TRP A 887 -64.78 35.31 23.86
C TRP A 887 -65.42 33.93 23.88
N GLY A 888 -64.62 32.88 23.76
CA GLY A 888 -65.07 31.50 23.76
C GLY A 888 -64.01 30.58 24.36
N LEU A 889 -64.45 29.44 24.87
CA LEU A 889 -63.57 28.37 25.35
C LEU A 889 -63.42 27.36 24.22
N VAL A 890 -62.19 27.08 23.84
CA VAL A 890 -61.82 25.98 22.95
C VAL A 890 -61.00 25.00 23.78
N ASP A 891 -61.17 23.70 23.54
CA ASP A 891 -60.33 22.69 24.17
C ASP A 891 -58.85 23.00 23.89
N THR A 892 -58.04 23.00 24.93
CA THR A 892 -56.59 23.19 24.79
C THR A 892 -56.00 22.04 23.98
N THR A 893 -55.31 22.38 22.90
CA THR A 893 -54.62 21.39 22.08
C THR A 893 -53.23 21.10 22.67
N MET A 894 -52.63 19.95 22.31
CA MET A 894 -51.23 19.69 22.65
C MET A 894 -50.28 20.73 22.03
N GLU A 895 -50.70 21.38 20.94
CA GLU A 895 -49.96 22.47 20.31
C GLU A 895 -49.88 23.70 21.22
N ASP A 896 -50.99 24.07 21.84
CA ASP A 896 -51.05 25.19 22.78
C ASP A 896 -50.15 24.94 24.01
N VAL A 897 -50.21 23.72 24.56
CA VAL A 897 -49.34 23.30 25.68
C VAL A 897 -47.87 23.38 25.28
N PHE A 898 -47.52 22.84 24.11
CA PHE A 898 -46.15 22.86 23.62
C PHE A 898 -45.62 24.29 23.41
N ILE A 899 -46.40 25.17 22.76
CA ILE A 899 -46.01 26.56 22.53
C ILE A 899 -45.79 27.29 23.85
N LYS A 900 -46.67 27.08 24.83
CA LYS A 900 -46.56 27.69 26.16
C LYS A 900 -45.32 27.20 26.92
N VAL A 901 -45.09 25.88 26.96
CA VAL A 901 -43.93 25.27 27.64
C VAL A 901 -42.62 25.66 26.95
N ALA A 902 -42.58 25.65 25.62
CA ALA A 902 -41.40 26.05 24.85
C ALA A 902 -41.06 27.54 25.03
N LYS A 903 -42.06 28.43 25.03
CA LYS A 903 -41.86 29.87 25.28
C LYS A 903 -41.46 30.14 26.74
N GLY A 904 -42.08 29.44 27.70
CA GLY A 904 -41.74 29.52 29.11
C GLY A 904 -40.28 29.12 29.37
N ALA A 905 -39.85 27.99 28.82
CA ALA A 905 -38.46 27.55 28.91
C ALA A 905 -37.46 28.51 28.24
N GLN A 906 -37.81 29.09 27.08
CA GLN A 906 -36.97 30.10 26.42
C GLN A 906 -36.81 31.37 27.26
N ALA A 907 -37.86 31.83 27.96
CA ALA A 907 -37.78 33.01 28.83
C ALA A 907 -36.81 32.80 30.02
N PHE A 908 -36.70 31.58 30.54
CA PHE A 908 -35.72 31.22 31.58
C PHE A 908 -34.30 31.12 31.04
N SER A 909 -34.11 30.72 29.78
CA SER A 909 -32.78 30.59 29.16
C SER A 909 -32.08 31.93 28.85
N VAL A 910 -32.84 33.03 28.71
CA VAL A 910 -32.29 34.37 28.41
C VAL A 910 -31.81 35.11 29.66
N VAL A 911 -32.15 34.60 30.86
CA VAL A 911 -31.80 35.21 32.16
C VAL A 911 -30.61 34.50 32.83
N ALA A 912 -30.13 33.36 32.28
CA ALA A 912 -29.08 32.51 32.86
C ALA A 912 -27.70 32.70 32.23
#